data_AF-A0A6N2D1T8-F1
#
_entry.id   AF-A0A6N2D1T8-F1
#
_cell.length_a   1.000
_cell.length_b   1.000
_cell.length_c   1.000
_cell.angle_alpha   90.00
_cell.angle_beta   90.00
_cell.angle_gamma   90.00
#
_symmetry.space_group_name_H-M   'P 1'
#
loop_
_entity.id
_entity.type
_entity.pdbx_description
1 polymer ?
#
loop_
_entity_poly.entity_id
_entity_poly.type
_entity_poly.pdbx_seq_one_letter_code
_entity_poly.pdbx_strand_id
1 'polypeptide(L)'
;MYKKLKNILSLSLIFVAFVQLNGQKALILDADNSTFFIEKNRLIQLNEKGDAFSAIEVGEELFWISYEGKSIDKTHFFGDGSGFKLFRAPLSEVLTKSPQVLNTQSWNPLNSDQAMYGPVSVADDHGFVFFTATQKKSVRGQSNNLGIFMLTGLNASGRATQLPFIDNRFSYCHPAWDVKDQRLYFSSDLDNPSGRMNLFFSQYHAGGWSHPVRLEIEGVSSNSNEVFAFVNEKGLFFSSDKSGGMGGLDIYFAKSEGDGFSEPKALAPPFNSVNDDFGIWFSNSNSRGYFSSNRKFNKDAVYAFNCQGDCFTPVSVVKSLDLTIKKTIDLSPIRGAKVHLLPESQLLKEIESGNLQLAADGGLIGIGLPEEWGDHLSGLEAATGREGKVLLEKRSIEKVFYVLVKKENYLPLFKRVKFEDGFSHLFLEWEMVPDCFPVSFSFVSETGSLDGLIDIELKETDAESSNFKIDDDELRLCLLKNRSFILTAESEGFDITELEFQTSARDPESHVIFLRTTEREEVSEGTVLELRNIYYEYNSHEIVQEAAKELDELAAIMKLDTSMIIELRAHTDSRGSTDYNLQLSSRRAESARDYLLNLDIAPERILTSGRGHSELRNHCKPGVQCTEEEHAFNRRTEVFVVRAGSGIQAIRDGSGGVLFFIE
;
A
#
# COMPACT_ATOMS: atom_id res chain seq x y z
N MET A 1 18.06 -17.29 -10.28
CA MET A 1 17.13 -16.17 -10.02
C MET A 1 16.19 -15.90 -11.19
N TYR A 2 16.70 -15.69 -12.43
CA TYR A 2 15.87 -15.47 -13.64
C TYR A 2 14.80 -16.56 -13.91
N LYS A 3 15.09 -17.83 -13.60
CA LYS A 3 14.14 -18.96 -13.70
C LYS A 3 13.07 -18.99 -12.58
N LYS A 4 13.29 -18.32 -11.44
CA LYS A 4 12.30 -18.21 -10.35
C LYS A 4 11.34 -17.03 -10.56
N LEU A 5 11.76 -15.96 -11.24
CA LEU A 5 10.87 -14.85 -11.64
C LEU A 5 9.84 -15.26 -12.70
N LYS A 6 10.20 -16.17 -13.61
CA LYS A 6 9.33 -16.64 -14.70
C LYS A 6 8.10 -17.42 -14.23
N ASN A 7 8.07 -17.88 -12.97
CA ASN A 7 6.94 -18.59 -12.37
C ASN A 7 6.05 -17.70 -11.49
N ILE A 8 6.43 -16.44 -11.23
CA ILE A 8 5.62 -15.46 -10.49
C ILE A 8 4.99 -14.43 -11.44
N LEU A 9 5.60 -14.23 -12.61
CA LEU A 9 5.10 -13.37 -13.69
C LEU A 9 4.88 -14.23 -14.94
N SER A 10 3.74 -14.92 -15.01
CA SER A 10 3.36 -15.68 -16.20
C SER A 10 2.02 -15.21 -16.75
N LEU A 11 2.09 -14.76 -18.02
CA LEU A 11 1.03 -14.39 -18.98
C LEU A 11 0.35 -13.03 -18.71
N SER A 12 0.57 -11.98 -19.52
CA SER A 12 0.27 -11.94 -20.95
C SER A 12 1.00 -10.77 -21.64
N LEU A 13 1.75 -11.07 -22.71
CA LEU A 13 2.29 -10.08 -23.67
C LEU A 13 1.24 -9.82 -24.75
N ILE A 14 0.75 -8.57 -24.88
CA ILE A 14 0.09 -8.09 -26.10
C ILE A 14 0.61 -6.68 -26.40
N PHE A 15 1.27 -6.54 -27.56
CA PHE A 15 1.64 -5.27 -28.22
C PHE A 15 0.37 -4.60 -28.80
N VAL A 16 0.30 -3.25 -28.84
CA VAL A 16 -0.12 -2.42 -30.01
C VAL A 16 -0.15 -0.92 -29.65
N ALA A 17 0.09 -0.13 -30.69
CA ALA A 17 0.47 1.28 -30.83
C ALA A 17 -0.49 2.37 -30.32
N PHE A 18 0.08 3.59 -30.23
CA PHE A 18 -0.57 4.88 -30.03
C PHE A 18 -1.75 5.13 -30.97
N VAL A 19 -2.89 5.56 -30.41
CA VAL A 19 -3.90 6.37 -31.11
C VAL A 19 -4.40 7.46 -30.17
N GLN A 20 -4.25 8.70 -30.61
CA GLN A 20 -4.85 9.90 -30.04
C GLN A 20 -6.28 9.99 -30.54
N LEU A 21 -7.31 9.82 -29.68
CA LEU A 21 -8.69 10.09 -30.07
C LEU A 21 -9.52 10.73 -28.94
N ASN A 22 -10.20 11.80 -29.35
CA ASN A 22 -11.18 12.58 -28.61
C ASN A 22 -12.27 11.72 -27.98
N GLY A 23 -12.76 12.18 -26.81
CA GLY A 23 -13.79 11.56 -25.96
C GLY A 23 -14.67 10.48 -26.60
N GLN A 24 -14.49 9.24 -26.16
CA GLN A 24 -15.35 8.11 -26.54
C GLN A 24 -15.83 7.34 -25.31
N LYS A 25 -17.09 6.92 -25.37
CA LYS A 25 -17.81 6.17 -24.34
C LYS A 25 -18.20 4.82 -24.96
N ALA A 26 -17.73 3.73 -24.37
CA ALA A 26 -18.04 2.36 -24.80
C ALA A 26 -18.55 1.51 -23.63
N LEU A 27 -19.26 0.44 -23.99
CA LEU A 27 -19.79 -0.58 -23.10
C LEU A 27 -18.64 -1.48 -22.62
N ILE A 28 -18.60 -1.81 -21.34
CA ILE A 28 -17.61 -2.74 -20.77
C ILE A 28 -18.36 -3.98 -20.32
N LEU A 29 -18.40 -5.06 -21.12
CA LEU A 29 -18.73 -6.40 -20.62
C LEU A 29 -17.45 -7.08 -20.13
N ASP A 30 -16.86 -6.51 -19.08
CA ASP A 30 -15.81 -7.20 -18.31
C ASP A 30 -16.50 -7.94 -17.17
N ALA A 31 -16.29 -9.26 -17.11
CA ALA A 31 -16.84 -10.13 -16.08
C ALA A 31 -16.22 -9.87 -14.70
N ASP A 32 -15.36 -8.86 -14.52
CA ASP A 32 -14.69 -8.63 -13.25
C ASP A 32 -15.29 -7.61 -12.27
N ASN A 33 -15.97 -6.52 -12.67
CA ASN A 33 -16.94 -5.83 -11.82
C ASN A 33 -17.61 -4.60 -12.47
N SER A 34 -18.79 -4.32 -11.92
CA SER A 34 -19.64 -3.13 -11.99
C SER A 34 -19.00 -1.81 -12.45
N THR A 35 -19.25 -1.41 -13.70
CA THR A 35 -19.98 -0.17 -14.05
C THR A 35 -20.07 -0.08 -15.56
N PHE A 36 -21.28 -0.23 -16.06
CA PHE A 36 -21.58 -0.26 -17.48
C PHE A 36 -22.20 1.09 -17.82
N PHE A 37 -21.45 1.95 -18.52
CA PHE A 37 -22.01 3.21 -18.99
C PHE A 37 -22.65 3.00 -20.36
N ILE A 38 -23.92 2.60 -20.37
CA ILE A 38 -24.79 2.96 -21.49
C ILE A 38 -25.40 4.31 -21.13
N GLU A 39 -25.23 5.31 -21.99
CA GLU A 39 -26.09 6.49 -21.93
C GLU A 39 -27.54 6.05 -22.12
N LYS A 40 -28.38 6.31 -21.12
CA LYS A 40 -29.84 6.05 -21.06
C LYS A 40 -30.60 6.39 -22.35
N ASN A 41 -30.05 7.26 -23.20
CA ASN A 41 -30.62 7.72 -24.47
C ASN A 41 -30.39 6.78 -25.68
N ARG A 42 -29.77 5.60 -25.51
CA ARG A 42 -29.51 4.65 -26.62
C ARG A 42 -30.34 3.36 -26.59
N LEU A 43 -31.23 3.19 -25.61
CA LEU A 43 -32.14 2.05 -25.56
C LEU A 43 -33.42 2.35 -26.35
N ILE A 44 -33.60 1.67 -27.49
CA ILE A 44 -34.77 1.81 -28.34
C ILE A 44 -35.71 0.64 -28.07
N GLN A 45 -36.92 0.95 -27.62
CA GLN A 45 -38.00 -0.04 -27.50
C GLN A 45 -38.59 -0.31 -28.89
N LEU A 46 -38.63 -1.58 -29.29
CA LEU A 46 -39.07 -1.96 -30.65
C LEU A 46 -40.58 -2.20 -30.76
N ASN A 47 -41.27 -2.55 -29.66
CA ASN A 47 -42.71 -2.84 -29.65
C ASN A 47 -43.55 -1.72 -29.01
N GLU A 48 -44.64 -1.29 -29.68
CA GLU A 48 -45.61 -0.31 -29.14
C GLU A 48 -46.78 -0.94 -28.38
N LYS A 49 -47.17 -2.18 -28.73
CA LYS A 49 -48.33 -2.89 -28.17
C LYS A 49 -47.99 -4.36 -27.92
N GLY A 50 -48.64 -4.95 -26.93
CA GLY A 50 -48.42 -6.35 -26.57
C GLY A 50 -47.10 -6.60 -25.85
N ASP A 51 -46.91 -7.84 -25.41
CA ASP A 51 -45.67 -8.33 -24.82
C ASP A 51 -44.76 -8.84 -25.94
N ALA A 52 -43.49 -8.44 -25.95
CA ALA A 52 -42.50 -8.88 -26.93
C ALA A 52 -41.13 -9.12 -26.30
N PHE A 53 -40.45 -10.19 -26.73
CA PHE A 53 -39.18 -10.62 -26.16
C PHE A 53 -38.34 -11.51 -27.10
N SER A 54 -37.11 -11.80 -26.68
CA SER A 54 -36.13 -12.67 -27.35
C SER A 54 -35.87 -12.32 -28.81
N ALA A 55 -35.42 -11.08 -29.05
CA ALA A 55 -35.06 -10.65 -30.38
C ALA A 55 -33.64 -11.07 -30.78
N ILE A 56 -33.47 -11.55 -32.01
CA ILE A 56 -32.18 -11.94 -32.59
C ILE A 56 -32.09 -11.49 -34.05
N GLU A 57 -30.89 -11.20 -34.55
CA GLU A 57 -30.68 -11.03 -36.00
C GLU A 57 -30.32 -12.37 -36.62
N VAL A 58 -30.92 -12.65 -37.78
CA VAL A 58 -30.56 -13.78 -38.63
C VAL A 58 -30.43 -13.28 -40.06
N GLY A 59 -29.20 -13.23 -40.57
CA GLY A 59 -28.91 -12.58 -41.85
C GLY A 59 -29.32 -11.10 -41.85
N GLU A 60 -30.17 -10.69 -42.78
CA GLU A 60 -30.70 -9.32 -42.88
C GLU A 60 -32.10 -9.16 -42.25
N GLU A 61 -32.56 -10.14 -41.47
CA GLU A 61 -33.86 -10.11 -40.79
C GLU A 61 -33.68 -10.07 -39.26
N LEU A 62 -34.58 -9.36 -38.58
CA LEU A 62 -34.76 -9.45 -37.13
C LEU A 62 -35.92 -10.41 -36.84
N PHE A 63 -35.70 -11.35 -35.92
CA PHE A 63 -36.73 -12.25 -35.38
C PHE A 63 -37.05 -11.87 -33.94
N TRP A 64 -38.30 -11.96 -33.52
CA TRP A 64 -38.71 -11.78 -32.12
C TRP A 64 -40.05 -12.46 -31.84
N ILE A 65 -40.36 -12.65 -30.56
CA ILE A 65 -41.64 -13.20 -30.11
C ILE A 65 -42.56 -12.06 -29.73
N SER A 66 -43.84 -12.14 -30.09
CA SER A 66 -44.84 -11.17 -29.66
C SER A 66 -46.23 -11.78 -29.44
N TYR A 67 -46.99 -11.17 -28.52
CA TYR A 67 -48.41 -11.43 -28.31
C TYR A 67 -49.25 -10.17 -28.56
N GLU A 68 -50.14 -10.22 -29.54
CA GLU A 68 -51.00 -9.09 -29.93
C GLU A 68 -52.38 -9.04 -29.22
N GLY A 69 -52.61 -9.90 -28.20
CA GLY A 69 -53.86 -9.91 -27.42
C GLY A 69 -53.85 -9.01 -26.17
N LYS A 70 -54.94 -9.04 -25.38
CA LYS A 70 -54.99 -8.36 -24.06
C LYS A 70 -54.10 -9.13 -23.08
N SER A 71 -53.10 -8.47 -22.50
CA SER A 71 -52.16 -9.02 -21.51
C SER A 71 -52.93 -9.80 -20.41
N ILE A 72 -52.55 -11.07 -20.22
CA ILE A 72 -53.10 -11.97 -19.20
C ILE A 72 -52.11 -11.97 -18.03
N ASP A 73 -52.62 -12.09 -16.81
CA ASP A 73 -51.88 -12.00 -15.55
C ASP A 73 -50.54 -12.77 -15.55
N LYS A 74 -49.50 -12.14 -14.99
CA LYS A 74 -48.07 -12.31 -15.37
C LYS A 74 -47.30 -13.44 -14.67
N THR A 75 -47.95 -14.42 -14.08
CA THR A 75 -47.23 -15.37 -13.22
C THR A 75 -46.62 -16.57 -13.95
N HIS A 76 -46.80 -16.72 -15.27
CA HIS A 76 -46.32 -17.92 -15.95
C HIS A 76 -45.74 -17.63 -17.34
N PHE A 77 -44.40 -17.61 -17.44
CA PHE A 77 -43.64 -17.79 -18.69
C PHE A 77 -43.88 -19.17 -19.34
N PHE A 78 -44.70 -20.02 -18.71
CA PHE A 78 -44.81 -21.46 -18.94
C PHE A 78 -46.27 -21.96 -19.05
N GLY A 79 -47.25 -21.05 -19.20
CA GLY A 79 -48.70 -21.36 -19.20
C GLY A 79 -49.34 -21.45 -20.60
N ASP A 80 -50.37 -22.29 -20.72
CA ASP A 80 -51.07 -22.82 -21.91
C ASP A 80 -51.73 -21.83 -22.92
N GLY A 81 -51.37 -20.55 -22.90
CA GLY A 81 -51.94 -19.55 -23.78
C GLY A 81 -51.47 -19.71 -25.23
N SER A 82 -52.33 -20.28 -26.09
CA SER A 82 -52.23 -20.09 -27.54
C SER A 82 -52.20 -18.59 -27.84
N GLY A 83 -51.02 -18.03 -28.15
CA GLY A 83 -50.88 -16.58 -28.22
C GLY A 83 -49.55 -16.08 -28.78
N PHE A 84 -48.42 -16.50 -28.20
CA PHE A 84 -47.12 -15.99 -28.64
C PHE A 84 -46.76 -16.52 -30.02
N LYS A 85 -46.56 -15.59 -30.96
CA LYS A 85 -46.15 -15.88 -32.33
C LYS A 85 -44.73 -15.39 -32.54
N LEU A 86 -44.05 -16.06 -33.46
CA LEU A 86 -42.74 -15.66 -33.93
C LEU A 86 -42.92 -14.75 -35.14
N PHE A 87 -42.29 -13.59 -35.07
CA PHE A 87 -42.33 -12.55 -36.10
C PHE A 87 -40.95 -12.34 -36.69
N ARG A 88 -40.92 -11.88 -37.94
CA ARG A 88 -39.71 -11.40 -38.59
C ARG A 88 -39.95 -10.10 -39.36
N ALA A 89 -38.89 -9.31 -39.53
CA ALA A 89 -38.88 -8.11 -40.36
C ALA A 89 -37.47 -7.78 -40.90
N PRO A 90 -37.33 -7.07 -42.03
CA PRO A 90 -36.04 -6.63 -42.54
C PRO A 90 -35.32 -5.68 -41.56
N LEU A 91 -34.04 -5.96 -41.27
CA LEU A 91 -33.25 -5.19 -40.30
C LEU A 91 -33.07 -3.73 -40.73
N SER A 92 -32.96 -3.46 -42.03
CA SER A 92 -32.86 -2.12 -42.61
C SER A 92 -34.07 -1.23 -42.27
N GLU A 93 -35.25 -1.82 -42.12
CA GLU A 93 -36.48 -1.11 -41.74
C GLU A 93 -36.53 -0.85 -40.23
N VAL A 94 -36.11 -1.83 -39.41
CA VAL A 94 -36.08 -1.72 -37.95
C VAL A 94 -35.06 -0.66 -37.48
N LEU A 95 -33.87 -0.61 -38.10
CA LEU A 95 -32.80 0.30 -37.69
C LEU A 95 -33.00 1.76 -38.13
N THR A 96 -33.88 2.02 -39.10
CA THR A 96 -34.06 3.36 -39.70
C THR A 96 -35.40 4.04 -39.37
N LYS A 97 -36.40 3.30 -38.86
CA LYS A 97 -37.75 3.82 -38.58
C LYS A 97 -38.18 3.53 -37.13
N SER A 98 -38.75 4.56 -36.47
CA SER A 98 -39.51 4.47 -35.21
C SER A 98 -40.67 3.43 -35.28
N PRO A 99 -41.25 2.98 -34.14
CA PRO A 99 -41.67 1.60 -33.83
C PRO A 99 -42.74 0.92 -34.71
N GLN A 100 -43.22 1.58 -35.76
CA GLN A 100 -44.11 0.96 -36.72
C GLN A 100 -43.26 0.18 -37.72
N VAL A 101 -42.87 -1.03 -37.34
CA VAL A 101 -42.35 -2.01 -38.29
C VAL A 101 -43.51 -2.37 -39.22
N LEU A 102 -43.57 -1.74 -40.39
CA LEU A 102 -44.72 -1.80 -41.31
C LEU A 102 -44.80 -3.11 -42.11
N ASN A 103 -43.76 -3.95 -42.06
CA ASN A 103 -43.62 -5.15 -42.88
C ASN A 103 -43.27 -6.39 -42.04
N THR A 104 -44.01 -6.60 -40.94
CA THR A 104 -43.85 -7.79 -40.11
C THR A 104 -44.57 -8.98 -40.74
N GLN A 105 -43.91 -10.14 -40.75
CA GLN A 105 -44.53 -11.39 -41.17
C GLN A 105 -44.54 -12.37 -39.99
N SER A 106 -45.69 -12.96 -39.70
CA SER A 106 -45.75 -14.12 -38.80
C SER A 106 -45.08 -15.32 -39.48
N TRP A 107 -44.10 -15.90 -38.80
CA TRP A 107 -43.40 -17.10 -39.26
C TRP A 107 -43.94 -18.32 -38.51
N ASN A 108 -44.54 -19.26 -39.24
CA ASN A 108 -45.25 -20.42 -38.70
C ASN A 108 -44.56 -21.74 -39.13
N PRO A 109 -43.47 -22.13 -38.44
CA PRO A 109 -42.63 -23.26 -38.86
C PRO A 109 -43.29 -24.64 -38.69
N LEU A 110 -44.34 -24.76 -37.86
CA LEU A 110 -45.08 -26.02 -37.67
C LEU A 110 -46.41 -26.07 -38.44
N ASN A 111 -46.76 -25.01 -39.17
CA ASN A 111 -48.06 -24.83 -39.80
C ASN A 111 -49.24 -25.08 -38.82
N SER A 112 -49.12 -24.52 -37.61
CA SER A 112 -50.14 -24.65 -36.57
C SER A 112 -50.39 -23.34 -35.85
N ASP A 113 -51.65 -22.89 -35.84
CA ASP A 113 -52.02 -21.62 -35.18
C ASP A 113 -52.21 -21.75 -33.66
N GLN A 114 -52.08 -22.97 -33.12
CA GLN A 114 -52.33 -23.30 -31.71
C GLN A 114 -51.05 -23.53 -30.90
N ALA A 115 -49.89 -23.43 -31.53
CA ALA A 115 -48.61 -23.61 -30.87
C ALA A 115 -48.03 -22.27 -30.41
N MET A 116 -47.35 -22.29 -29.27
CA MET A 116 -46.41 -21.22 -28.90
C MET A 116 -45.18 -21.33 -29.79
N TYR A 117 -44.60 -20.21 -30.22
CA TYR A 117 -43.36 -20.18 -31.01
C TYR A 117 -42.31 -19.25 -30.40
N GLY A 118 -41.06 -19.72 -30.44
CA GLY A 118 -39.86 -19.00 -30.00
C GLY A 118 -39.52 -19.23 -28.53
N PRO A 119 -38.32 -18.88 -28.05
CA PRO A 119 -37.16 -18.23 -28.70
C PRO A 119 -36.49 -19.05 -29.80
N VAL A 120 -35.71 -18.34 -30.63
CA VAL A 120 -34.99 -18.86 -31.80
C VAL A 120 -33.49 -18.82 -31.53
N SER A 121 -32.77 -19.77 -32.11
CA SER A 121 -31.31 -19.73 -32.25
C SER A 121 -30.90 -20.36 -33.58
N VAL A 122 -29.74 -19.97 -34.10
CA VAL A 122 -29.30 -20.33 -35.44
C VAL A 122 -27.88 -20.89 -35.39
N ALA A 123 -27.69 -22.02 -36.08
CA ALA A 123 -26.38 -22.58 -36.38
C ALA A 123 -26.06 -22.29 -37.85
N ASP A 124 -25.52 -21.09 -38.12
CA ASP A 124 -25.18 -20.66 -39.48
C ASP A 124 -24.17 -21.60 -40.15
N ASP A 125 -23.28 -22.21 -39.35
CA ASP A 125 -22.26 -23.18 -39.78
C ASP A 125 -22.86 -24.50 -40.28
N HIS A 126 -24.08 -24.84 -39.86
CA HIS A 126 -24.78 -26.06 -40.26
C HIS A 126 -26.09 -25.78 -41.03
N GLY A 127 -26.48 -24.51 -41.15
CA GLY A 127 -27.76 -24.10 -41.71
C GLY A 127 -28.97 -24.55 -40.88
N PHE A 128 -28.82 -24.71 -39.56
CA PHE A 128 -29.94 -25.09 -38.68
C PHE A 128 -30.59 -23.87 -38.03
N VAL A 129 -31.91 -23.94 -37.88
CA VAL A 129 -32.69 -22.99 -37.10
C VAL A 129 -33.42 -23.77 -36.01
N PHE A 130 -33.08 -23.45 -34.76
CA PHE A 130 -33.71 -24.01 -33.58
C PHE A 130 -34.75 -23.05 -33.05
N PHE A 131 -35.89 -23.57 -32.61
CA PHE A 131 -36.90 -22.76 -31.94
C PHE A 131 -37.67 -23.57 -30.90
N THR A 132 -38.13 -22.89 -29.86
CA THR A 132 -39.04 -23.49 -28.89
C THR A 132 -40.46 -23.51 -29.45
N ALA A 133 -41.18 -24.62 -29.25
CA ALA A 133 -42.61 -24.69 -29.51
C ALA A 133 -43.32 -25.72 -28.62
N THR A 134 -44.65 -25.65 -28.54
CA THR A 134 -45.44 -26.65 -27.78
C THR A 134 -45.32 -28.05 -28.40
N GLN A 135 -45.04 -29.06 -27.58
CA GLN A 135 -44.85 -30.45 -28.05
C GLN A 135 -46.16 -31.12 -28.52
N LYS A 136 -47.30 -30.66 -28.00
CA LYS A 136 -48.64 -31.15 -28.36
C LYS A 136 -49.56 -29.97 -28.71
N LYS A 137 -50.65 -30.25 -29.44
CA LYS A 137 -51.68 -29.24 -29.72
C LYS A 137 -52.27 -28.74 -28.39
N SER A 138 -52.41 -27.43 -28.24
CA SER A 138 -53.03 -26.83 -27.06
C SER A 138 -54.49 -27.30 -26.94
N VAL A 139 -54.82 -27.90 -25.79
CA VAL A 139 -56.19 -28.26 -25.40
C VAL A 139 -56.55 -27.36 -24.23
N ARG A 140 -57.68 -26.65 -24.32
CA ARG A 140 -58.11 -25.66 -23.33
C ARG A 140 -58.10 -26.27 -21.91
N GLY A 141 -57.28 -25.70 -21.02
CA GLY A 141 -57.18 -26.13 -19.62
C GLY A 141 -56.17 -27.25 -19.35
N GLN A 142 -55.34 -27.62 -20.33
CA GLN A 142 -54.20 -28.53 -20.14
C GLN A 142 -52.88 -27.80 -20.42
N SER A 143 -51.98 -27.81 -19.45
CA SER A 143 -50.60 -27.36 -19.66
C SER A 143 -49.88 -28.31 -20.63
N ASN A 144 -49.26 -27.74 -21.65
CA ASN A 144 -48.46 -28.48 -22.63
C ASN A 144 -46.99 -28.17 -22.44
N ASN A 145 -46.18 -29.21 -22.34
CA ASN A 145 -44.72 -29.08 -22.28
C ASN A 145 -44.16 -28.46 -23.57
N LEU A 146 -43.06 -27.73 -23.40
CA LEU A 146 -42.33 -27.08 -24.49
C LEU A 146 -41.23 -27.99 -25.02
N GLY A 147 -40.95 -27.93 -26.31
CA GLY A 147 -39.89 -28.71 -26.96
C GLY A 147 -39.09 -27.84 -27.90
N ILE A 148 -37.89 -28.32 -28.25
CA ILE A 148 -37.05 -27.66 -29.24
C ILE A 148 -37.21 -28.36 -30.57
N PHE A 149 -37.52 -27.57 -31.59
CA PHE A 149 -37.67 -27.99 -32.97
C PHE A 149 -36.55 -27.41 -33.82
N MET A 150 -36.20 -28.13 -34.88
CA MET A 150 -35.13 -27.83 -35.81
C MET A 150 -35.66 -27.77 -37.24
N LEU A 151 -35.20 -26.76 -37.98
CA LEU A 151 -35.37 -26.59 -39.41
C LEU A 151 -34.00 -26.51 -40.09
N THR A 152 -33.90 -27.05 -41.31
CA THR A 152 -32.72 -26.92 -42.16
C THR A 152 -32.92 -25.76 -43.15
N GLY A 153 -32.50 -24.55 -42.75
CA GLY A 153 -32.65 -23.32 -43.51
C GLY A 153 -33.98 -22.59 -43.31
N LEU A 154 -33.92 -21.25 -43.23
CA LEU A 154 -35.08 -20.38 -42.97
C LEU A 154 -36.17 -20.42 -44.05
N ASN A 155 -35.78 -20.60 -45.31
CA ASN A 155 -36.67 -20.62 -46.48
C ASN A 155 -36.96 -22.03 -47.00
N ALA A 156 -36.51 -23.08 -46.29
CA ALA A 156 -36.81 -24.43 -46.71
C ALA A 156 -38.31 -24.70 -46.56
N SER A 157 -38.92 -25.28 -47.59
CA SER A 157 -40.28 -25.84 -47.55
C SER A 157 -40.39 -27.09 -46.65
N GLY A 158 -39.33 -27.41 -45.91
CA GLY A 158 -39.22 -28.55 -45.02
C GLY A 158 -40.07 -28.37 -43.77
N ARG A 159 -40.60 -29.50 -43.27
CA ARG A 159 -41.33 -29.54 -42.00
C ARG A 159 -40.32 -29.50 -40.84
N ALA A 160 -40.54 -28.61 -39.87
CA ALA A 160 -39.72 -28.60 -38.67
C ALA A 160 -39.83 -29.94 -37.92
N THR A 161 -38.70 -30.41 -37.39
CA THR A 161 -38.61 -31.70 -36.69
C THR A 161 -38.27 -31.46 -35.23
N GLN A 162 -38.92 -32.18 -34.32
CA GLN A 162 -38.57 -32.15 -32.91
C GLN A 162 -37.20 -32.81 -32.73
N LEU A 163 -36.33 -32.23 -31.89
CA LEU A 163 -35.03 -32.82 -31.63
C LEU A 163 -35.17 -34.22 -30.98
N PRO A 164 -34.28 -35.17 -31.31
CA PRO A 164 -34.47 -36.59 -30.97
C PRO A 164 -34.37 -36.88 -29.48
N PHE A 165 -33.74 -35.99 -28.70
CA PHE A 165 -33.58 -36.15 -27.26
C PHE A 165 -34.74 -35.57 -26.43
N ILE A 166 -35.76 -34.99 -27.07
CA ILE A 166 -36.87 -34.37 -26.34
C ILE A 166 -37.78 -35.44 -25.73
N ASP A 167 -37.93 -35.38 -24.41
CA ASP A 167 -38.89 -36.19 -23.66
C ASP A 167 -40.19 -35.41 -23.41
N ASN A 168 -41.32 -35.95 -23.86
CA ASN A 168 -42.64 -35.33 -23.72
C ASN A 168 -43.11 -35.11 -22.27
N ARG A 169 -42.43 -35.66 -21.27
CA ARG A 169 -42.72 -35.46 -19.84
C ARG A 169 -42.18 -34.13 -19.30
N PHE A 170 -41.20 -33.53 -19.96
CA PHE A 170 -40.46 -32.35 -19.51
C PHE A 170 -40.53 -31.25 -20.57
N SER A 171 -40.27 -30.01 -20.15
CA SER A 171 -40.14 -28.85 -21.02
C SER A 171 -38.69 -28.59 -21.41
N TYR A 172 -38.49 -28.18 -22.66
CA TYR A 172 -37.21 -27.80 -23.24
C TYR A 172 -37.43 -26.49 -24.01
N CYS A 173 -36.75 -25.42 -23.60
CA CYS A 173 -36.96 -24.09 -24.14
C CYS A 173 -35.66 -23.30 -24.27
N HIS A 174 -35.75 -22.15 -24.94
CA HIS A 174 -34.68 -21.14 -25.03
C HIS A 174 -33.37 -21.70 -25.63
N PRO A 175 -33.39 -22.28 -26.85
CA PRO A 175 -32.19 -22.83 -27.47
C PRO A 175 -31.13 -21.73 -27.70
N ALA A 176 -29.86 -22.08 -27.54
CA ALA A 176 -28.71 -21.24 -27.84
C ALA A 176 -27.58 -22.08 -28.43
N TRP A 177 -27.26 -21.86 -29.70
CA TRP A 177 -26.20 -22.57 -30.42
C TRP A 177 -24.83 -21.98 -30.13
N ASP A 178 -23.88 -22.83 -29.78
CA ASP A 178 -22.46 -22.54 -29.68
C ASP A 178 -21.71 -23.15 -30.86
N VAL A 179 -21.22 -22.27 -31.73
CA VAL A 179 -20.44 -22.63 -32.91
C VAL A 179 -19.09 -23.24 -32.53
N LYS A 180 -18.47 -22.79 -31.43
CA LYS A 180 -17.11 -23.19 -31.05
C LYS A 180 -17.07 -24.68 -30.68
N ASP A 181 -17.97 -25.10 -29.79
CA ASP A 181 -17.99 -26.46 -29.28
C ASP A 181 -19.06 -27.32 -29.94
N GLN A 182 -19.84 -26.81 -30.91
CA GLN A 182 -20.98 -27.49 -31.55
C GLN A 182 -22.04 -27.98 -30.56
N ARG A 183 -22.36 -27.14 -29.57
CA ARG A 183 -23.31 -27.45 -28.49
C ARG A 183 -24.57 -26.63 -28.64
N LEU A 184 -25.71 -27.27 -28.43
CA LEU A 184 -26.99 -26.58 -28.24
C LEU A 184 -27.29 -26.49 -26.76
N TYR A 185 -27.15 -25.30 -26.19
CA TYR A 185 -27.58 -24.98 -24.83
C TYR A 185 -29.09 -24.72 -24.82
N PHE A 186 -29.75 -25.05 -23.72
CA PHE A 186 -31.19 -24.82 -23.53
C PHE A 186 -31.58 -24.89 -22.06
N SER A 187 -32.78 -24.41 -21.75
CA SER A 187 -33.40 -24.50 -20.44
C SER A 187 -34.35 -25.68 -20.37
N SER A 188 -34.32 -26.42 -19.26
CA SER A 188 -35.23 -27.55 -19.04
C SER A 188 -35.52 -27.79 -17.56
N ASP A 189 -36.71 -28.31 -17.28
CA ASP A 189 -37.11 -28.85 -15.98
C ASP A 189 -36.76 -30.36 -15.85
N LEU A 190 -35.94 -30.88 -16.78
CA LEU A 190 -35.38 -32.24 -16.72
C LEU A 190 -34.75 -32.50 -15.34
N ASP A 191 -35.09 -33.65 -14.77
CA ASP A 191 -34.63 -34.11 -13.45
C ASP A 191 -34.99 -33.18 -12.27
N ASN A 192 -35.94 -32.25 -12.42
CA ASN A 192 -36.36 -31.33 -11.37
C ASN A 192 -37.85 -31.48 -10.97
N PRO A 193 -38.15 -32.15 -9.83
CA PRO A 193 -39.52 -32.31 -9.34
C PRO A 193 -40.26 -31.01 -9.02
N SER A 194 -39.55 -29.89 -8.84
CA SER A 194 -40.14 -28.58 -8.56
C SER A 194 -40.64 -27.85 -9.81
N GLY A 195 -40.29 -28.33 -11.01
CA GLY A 195 -40.60 -27.65 -12.27
C GLY A 195 -39.72 -26.43 -12.58
N ARG A 196 -38.68 -26.16 -11.77
CA ARG A 196 -37.72 -25.08 -12.04
C ARG A 196 -36.79 -25.44 -13.18
N MET A 197 -36.53 -24.46 -14.04
CA MET A 197 -35.69 -24.60 -15.22
C MET A 197 -34.21 -24.49 -14.86
N ASN A 198 -33.39 -25.40 -15.38
CA ASN A 198 -31.93 -25.34 -15.29
C ASN A 198 -31.34 -25.30 -16.71
N LEU A 199 -30.07 -24.93 -16.83
CA LEU A 199 -29.35 -24.99 -18.11
C LEU A 199 -28.82 -26.40 -18.39
N PHE A 200 -29.02 -26.84 -19.62
CA PHE A 200 -28.53 -28.09 -20.17
C PHE A 200 -27.87 -27.80 -21.52
N PHE A 201 -27.05 -28.74 -21.99
CA PHE A 201 -26.59 -28.76 -23.37
C PHE A 201 -26.68 -30.16 -23.98
N SER A 202 -26.81 -30.20 -25.31
CA SER A 202 -26.61 -31.41 -26.11
C SER A 202 -25.56 -31.14 -27.19
N GLN A 203 -24.62 -32.07 -27.33
CA GLN A 203 -23.52 -31.99 -28.28
C GLN A 203 -23.98 -32.53 -29.64
N TYR A 204 -23.77 -31.75 -30.69
CA TYR A 204 -23.92 -32.23 -32.06
C TYR A 204 -22.60 -32.84 -32.53
N HIS A 205 -22.67 -34.05 -33.09
CA HIS A 205 -21.51 -34.72 -33.68
C HIS A 205 -21.94 -35.77 -34.70
N ALA A 206 -21.30 -35.79 -35.87
CA ALA A 206 -21.51 -36.79 -36.93
C ALA A 206 -22.99 -36.98 -37.34
N GLY A 207 -23.80 -35.91 -37.35
CA GLY A 207 -25.22 -35.98 -37.68
C GLY A 207 -26.14 -36.38 -36.54
N GLY A 208 -25.59 -36.67 -35.35
CA GLY A 208 -26.33 -37.07 -34.16
C GLY A 208 -26.24 -36.06 -33.02
N TRP A 209 -27.12 -36.24 -32.04
CA TRP A 209 -27.19 -35.45 -30.81
C TRP A 209 -26.87 -36.32 -29.61
N SER A 210 -26.07 -35.82 -28.67
CA SER A 210 -25.86 -36.49 -27.39
C SER A 210 -27.11 -36.43 -26.51
N HIS A 211 -27.14 -37.24 -25.44
CA HIS A 211 -28.10 -37.02 -24.37
C HIS A 211 -27.87 -35.63 -23.74
N PRO A 212 -28.94 -34.97 -23.25
CA PRO A 212 -28.84 -33.74 -22.47
C PRO A 212 -27.92 -33.91 -21.26
N VAL A 213 -27.00 -32.96 -21.09
CA VAL A 213 -26.12 -32.87 -19.93
C VAL A 213 -26.42 -31.57 -19.20
N ARG A 214 -26.68 -31.64 -17.90
CA ARG A 214 -26.88 -30.46 -17.06
C ARG A 214 -25.59 -29.65 -17.02
N LEU A 215 -25.71 -28.34 -17.21
CA LEU A 215 -24.59 -27.42 -17.13
C LEU A 215 -24.36 -27.03 -15.67
N GLU A 216 -23.27 -27.50 -15.08
CA GLU A 216 -22.87 -27.15 -13.72
C GLU A 216 -21.97 -25.91 -13.75
N ILE A 217 -22.42 -24.82 -13.12
CA ILE A 217 -21.65 -23.57 -12.98
C ILE A 217 -21.59 -23.21 -11.51
N GLU A 218 -20.39 -22.93 -11.01
CA GLU A 218 -20.19 -22.46 -9.64
C GLU A 218 -20.98 -21.15 -9.39
N GLY A 219 -21.66 -21.05 -8.26
CA GLY A 219 -22.49 -19.87 -7.94
C GLY A 219 -23.85 -19.80 -8.63
N VAL A 220 -24.26 -20.85 -9.37
CA VAL A 220 -25.63 -21.08 -9.84
C VAL A 220 -26.29 -22.14 -8.96
N SER A 221 -27.49 -21.87 -8.44
CA SER A 221 -28.19 -22.79 -7.54
C SER A 221 -29.24 -23.59 -8.28
N SER A 222 -29.48 -24.84 -7.89
CA SER A 222 -30.62 -25.62 -8.39
C SER A 222 -32.01 -25.12 -7.93
N ASN A 223 -32.04 -24.09 -7.08
CA ASN A 223 -33.24 -23.50 -6.49
C ASN A 223 -33.68 -22.20 -7.17
N SER A 224 -33.04 -21.81 -8.28
CA SER A 224 -33.43 -20.69 -9.14
C SER A 224 -33.90 -21.23 -10.51
N ASN A 225 -34.47 -20.36 -11.33
CA ASN A 225 -34.68 -20.61 -12.75
C ASN A 225 -33.48 -20.06 -13.52
N GLU A 226 -32.93 -20.84 -14.44
CA GLU A 226 -31.94 -20.38 -15.41
C GLU A 226 -32.50 -20.53 -16.83
N VAL A 227 -32.77 -19.37 -17.45
CA VAL A 227 -33.55 -19.23 -18.67
C VAL A 227 -32.86 -18.32 -19.70
N PHE A 228 -33.28 -18.40 -20.96
CA PHE A 228 -32.83 -17.50 -22.03
C PHE A 228 -31.31 -17.43 -22.20
N ALA A 229 -30.69 -18.60 -22.41
CA ALA A 229 -29.26 -18.67 -22.70
C ALA A 229 -28.91 -17.96 -24.02
N PHE A 230 -27.71 -17.40 -24.07
CA PHE A 230 -27.03 -16.93 -25.26
C PHE A 230 -25.52 -17.15 -25.09
N VAL A 231 -24.83 -17.60 -26.12
CA VAL A 231 -23.41 -17.96 -26.03
C VAL A 231 -22.66 -17.42 -27.24
N ASN A 232 -21.48 -16.86 -26.99
CA ASN A 232 -20.54 -16.42 -28.02
C ASN A 232 -19.11 -16.73 -27.57
N GLU A 233 -18.12 -16.26 -28.32
CA GLU A 233 -16.70 -16.49 -28.03
C GLU A 233 -16.22 -15.84 -26.72
N LYS A 234 -17.01 -14.93 -26.13
CA LYS A 234 -16.68 -14.27 -24.84
C LYS A 234 -17.17 -15.10 -23.65
N GLY A 235 -18.30 -15.79 -23.80
CA GLY A 235 -18.86 -16.63 -22.75
C GLY A 235 -20.36 -16.85 -22.89
N LEU A 236 -20.95 -17.27 -21.77
CA LEU A 236 -22.38 -17.60 -21.64
C LEU A 236 -23.12 -16.47 -20.93
N PHE A 237 -24.20 -16.04 -21.55
CA PHE A 237 -25.22 -15.19 -20.96
C PHE A 237 -26.46 -16.01 -20.66
N PHE A 238 -27.14 -15.71 -19.56
CA PHE A 238 -28.43 -16.31 -19.22
C PHE A 238 -29.17 -15.39 -18.25
N SER A 239 -30.45 -15.66 -18.04
CA SER A 239 -31.31 -14.91 -17.12
C SER A 239 -31.69 -15.78 -15.93
N SER A 240 -31.66 -15.22 -14.73
CA SER A 240 -31.92 -15.99 -13.51
C SER A 240 -32.61 -15.20 -12.42
N ASP A 241 -33.46 -15.89 -11.64
CA ASP A 241 -34.13 -15.38 -10.44
C ASP A 241 -33.37 -15.71 -9.14
N LYS A 242 -32.07 -16.03 -9.26
CA LYS A 242 -31.22 -16.29 -8.10
C LYS A 242 -31.12 -15.08 -7.18
N SER A 243 -30.99 -15.35 -5.87
CA SER A 243 -30.83 -14.30 -4.86
C SER A 243 -29.58 -13.44 -5.12
N GLY A 244 -29.70 -12.12 -4.92
CA GLY A 244 -28.60 -11.16 -5.13
C GLY A 244 -28.71 -10.37 -6.45
N GLY A 245 -29.68 -10.69 -7.30
CA GLY A 245 -30.09 -9.89 -8.46
C GLY A 245 -30.78 -8.56 -8.08
N MET A 246 -30.98 -7.67 -9.07
CA MET A 246 -31.63 -6.37 -8.86
C MET A 246 -33.16 -6.46 -8.95
N GLY A 247 -33.68 -7.44 -9.69
CA GLY A 247 -35.09 -7.57 -10.04
C GLY A 247 -35.64 -8.98 -9.81
N GLY A 248 -36.60 -9.40 -10.65
CA GLY A 248 -37.14 -10.76 -10.62
C GLY A 248 -36.25 -11.72 -11.40
N LEU A 249 -36.21 -11.58 -12.73
CA LEU A 249 -35.14 -12.11 -13.57
C LEU A 249 -34.07 -11.06 -13.82
N ASP A 250 -32.80 -11.45 -13.68
CA ASP A 250 -31.65 -10.63 -14.02
C ASP A 250 -30.76 -11.35 -15.05
N ILE A 251 -30.12 -10.60 -15.94
CA ILE A 251 -29.16 -11.09 -16.92
C ILE A 251 -27.79 -11.26 -16.25
N TYR A 252 -27.22 -12.46 -16.35
CA TYR A 252 -25.90 -12.84 -15.87
C TYR A 252 -24.96 -13.14 -17.03
N PHE A 253 -23.67 -12.92 -16.80
CA PHE A 253 -22.59 -13.30 -17.70
C PHE A 253 -21.57 -14.18 -16.99
N ALA A 254 -21.21 -15.29 -17.61
CA ALA A 254 -20.19 -16.23 -17.19
C ALA A 254 -19.14 -16.36 -18.29
N LYS A 255 -17.90 -15.99 -17.99
CA LYS A 255 -16.81 -15.96 -18.98
C LYS A 255 -16.41 -17.39 -19.35
N SER A 256 -16.07 -17.63 -20.62
CA SER A 256 -15.53 -18.93 -21.03
C SER A 256 -14.13 -19.15 -20.43
N GLU A 257 -13.94 -20.25 -19.70
CA GLU A 257 -12.68 -20.62 -19.04
C GLU A 257 -12.36 -22.11 -19.28
N GLY A 258 -11.38 -22.39 -20.14
CA GLY A 258 -11.07 -23.77 -20.54
C GLY A 258 -12.28 -24.44 -21.21
N ASP A 259 -12.73 -25.56 -20.64
CA ASP A 259 -13.90 -26.32 -21.08
C ASP A 259 -15.21 -25.92 -20.35
N GLY A 260 -15.15 -24.93 -19.46
CA GLY A 260 -16.26 -24.49 -18.60
C GLY A 260 -16.47 -22.98 -18.60
N PHE A 261 -17.18 -22.51 -17.56
CA PHE A 261 -17.51 -21.10 -17.36
C PHE A 261 -17.12 -20.63 -15.96
N SER A 262 -16.74 -19.35 -15.85
CA SER A 262 -16.47 -18.69 -14.56
C SER A 262 -17.74 -18.57 -13.71
N GLU A 263 -17.59 -18.17 -12.45
CA GLU A 263 -18.74 -17.76 -11.62
C GLU A 263 -19.54 -16.63 -12.34
N PRO A 264 -20.88 -16.75 -12.48
CA PRO A 264 -21.67 -15.76 -13.21
C PRO A 264 -21.91 -14.48 -12.41
N LYS A 265 -21.69 -13.33 -13.06
CA LYS A 265 -21.97 -12.01 -12.48
C LYS A 265 -23.15 -11.34 -13.17
N ALA A 266 -24.01 -10.70 -12.37
CA ALA A 266 -25.13 -9.92 -12.88
C ALA A 266 -24.60 -8.74 -13.71
N LEU A 267 -25.16 -8.51 -14.89
CA LEU A 267 -24.86 -7.31 -15.66
C LEU A 267 -25.32 -6.08 -14.89
N ALA A 268 -24.55 -5.00 -14.93
CA ALA A 268 -24.98 -3.78 -14.26
C ALA A 268 -26.03 -3.02 -15.10
N PRO A 269 -26.68 -2.01 -14.51
CA PRO A 269 -27.53 -1.11 -15.26
C PRO A 269 -26.81 -0.51 -16.47
N PRO A 270 -27.52 -0.30 -17.58
CA PRO A 270 -28.96 -0.45 -17.71
C PRO A 270 -29.40 -1.82 -18.23
N PHE A 271 -28.57 -2.86 -18.20
CA PHE A 271 -29.03 -4.19 -18.64
C PHE A 271 -29.97 -4.81 -17.63
N ASN A 272 -29.59 -4.76 -16.35
CA ASN A 272 -30.48 -5.09 -15.24
C ASN A 272 -31.07 -3.84 -14.58
N SER A 273 -32.23 -4.03 -13.98
CA SER A 273 -33.08 -3.03 -13.35
C SER A 273 -33.86 -3.67 -12.19
N VAL A 274 -34.76 -2.92 -11.56
CA VAL A 274 -35.60 -3.43 -10.45
C VAL A 274 -36.77 -4.31 -10.93
N ASN A 275 -36.74 -4.70 -12.19
CA ASN A 275 -37.81 -5.34 -12.96
C ASN A 275 -37.26 -6.64 -13.57
N ASP A 276 -38.06 -7.37 -14.37
CA ASP A 276 -37.51 -8.53 -15.08
C ASP A 276 -36.72 -8.07 -16.30
N ASP A 277 -35.49 -8.52 -16.38
CA ASP A 277 -34.55 -8.29 -17.46
C ASP A 277 -34.00 -9.64 -17.94
N PHE A 278 -34.22 -9.97 -19.21
CA PHE A 278 -33.96 -11.32 -19.70
C PHE A 278 -33.67 -11.41 -21.19
N GLY A 279 -33.07 -12.53 -21.61
CA GLY A 279 -32.85 -12.87 -23.01
C GLY A 279 -32.08 -11.81 -23.79
N ILE A 280 -30.75 -11.79 -23.56
CA ILE A 280 -29.81 -10.95 -24.27
C ILE A 280 -29.26 -11.67 -25.51
N TRP A 281 -28.95 -10.91 -26.55
CA TRP A 281 -28.31 -11.38 -27.77
C TRP A 281 -27.32 -10.32 -28.27
N PHE A 282 -26.20 -10.76 -28.84
CA PHE A 282 -25.19 -9.90 -29.46
C PHE A 282 -24.99 -10.26 -30.92
N SER A 283 -24.68 -9.25 -31.75
CA SER A 283 -24.23 -9.47 -33.12
C SER A 283 -22.88 -10.20 -33.16
N ASN A 284 -22.54 -10.84 -34.28
CA ASN A 284 -21.24 -11.51 -34.46
C ASN A 284 -20.04 -10.57 -34.27
N SER A 285 -20.21 -9.27 -34.51
CA SER A 285 -19.20 -8.22 -34.26
C SER A 285 -19.15 -7.75 -32.81
N ASN A 286 -20.06 -8.22 -31.96
CA ASN A 286 -20.38 -7.71 -30.63
C ASN A 286 -20.54 -6.19 -30.57
N SER A 287 -20.90 -5.53 -31.67
CA SER A 287 -21.01 -4.06 -31.69
C SER A 287 -22.41 -3.57 -31.36
N ARG A 288 -23.38 -4.49 -31.32
CA ARG A 288 -24.78 -4.22 -31.01
C ARG A 288 -25.47 -5.47 -30.50
N GLY A 289 -26.68 -5.29 -30.00
CA GLY A 289 -27.50 -6.40 -29.54
C GLY A 289 -28.88 -5.99 -29.07
N TYR A 290 -29.58 -6.96 -28.49
CA TYR A 290 -30.94 -6.81 -27.97
C TYR A 290 -31.05 -7.48 -26.61
N PHE A 291 -31.93 -6.99 -25.75
CA PHE A 291 -32.40 -7.72 -24.58
C PHE A 291 -33.88 -7.42 -24.31
N SER A 292 -34.52 -8.25 -23.49
CA SER A 292 -35.94 -8.11 -23.15
C SER A 292 -36.09 -7.61 -21.73
N SER A 293 -37.11 -6.80 -21.47
CA SER A 293 -37.33 -6.27 -20.14
C SER A 293 -38.74 -5.73 -19.92
N ASN A 294 -39.25 -5.83 -18.70
CA ASN A 294 -40.51 -5.20 -18.29
C ASN A 294 -40.37 -3.86 -17.52
N ARG A 295 -39.16 -3.27 -17.48
CA ARG A 295 -38.83 -1.96 -16.86
C ARG A 295 -39.74 -0.78 -17.23
N LYS A 296 -40.46 -0.83 -18.36
CA LYS A 296 -41.41 0.20 -18.78
C LYS A 296 -42.81 -0.37 -18.83
N PHE A 297 -43.74 0.27 -18.11
CA PHE A 297 -45.17 -0.05 -18.10
C PHE A 297 -45.50 -1.49 -17.68
N ASN A 298 -44.55 -2.20 -17.06
CA ASN A 298 -44.64 -3.62 -16.74
C ASN A 298 -45.10 -4.45 -17.95
N LYS A 299 -44.56 -4.21 -19.14
CA LYS A 299 -44.82 -5.06 -20.32
C LYS A 299 -43.50 -5.53 -20.87
N ASP A 300 -43.42 -6.79 -21.28
CA ASP A 300 -42.21 -7.30 -21.88
C ASP A 300 -41.96 -6.55 -23.19
N ALA A 301 -40.77 -5.95 -23.28
CA ALA A 301 -40.37 -5.16 -24.41
C ALA A 301 -38.95 -5.49 -24.82
N VAL A 302 -38.70 -5.45 -26.12
CA VAL A 302 -37.36 -5.62 -26.69
C VAL A 302 -36.67 -4.26 -26.73
N TYR A 303 -35.46 -4.22 -26.17
CA TYR A 303 -34.57 -3.06 -26.16
C TYR A 303 -33.33 -3.35 -27.00
N ALA A 304 -33.06 -2.48 -27.97
CA ALA A 304 -31.83 -2.50 -28.75
C ALA A 304 -30.72 -1.67 -28.08
N PHE A 305 -29.46 -2.10 -28.20
CA PHE A 305 -28.28 -1.35 -27.76
C PHE A 305 -27.13 -1.42 -28.79
N ASN A 306 -26.30 -0.38 -28.82
CA ASN A 306 -25.15 -0.25 -29.72
C ASN A 306 -23.91 0.24 -28.95
N CYS A 307 -22.74 -0.32 -29.30
CA CYS A 307 -21.43 -0.01 -28.74
C CYS A 307 -20.54 0.71 -29.77
N GLN A 308 -19.63 1.58 -29.30
CA GLN A 308 -18.58 2.13 -30.16
C GLN A 308 -17.46 1.09 -30.28
N GLY A 309 -17.53 0.24 -31.30
CA GLY A 309 -16.63 -0.91 -31.45
C GLY A 309 -17.20 -2.18 -30.81
N ASP A 310 -16.33 -3.07 -30.31
CA ASP A 310 -16.72 -4.30 -29.61
C ASP A 310 -17.21 -3.95 -28.18
N CYS A 311 -18.44 -4.38 -27.83
CA CYS A 311 -19.09 -4.22 -26.52
C CYS A 311 -18.32 -4.85 -25.34
N PHE A 312 -17.29 -5.64 -25.61
CA PHE A 312 -16.41 -6.28 -24.63
C PHE A 312 -15.04 -5.59 -24.54
N THR A 313 -14.81 -4.48 -25.24
CA THR A 313 -13.53 -3.74 -25.18
C THR A 313 -13.41 -2.97 -23.86
N PRO A 314 -12.37 -3.19 -23.05
CA PRO A 314 -12.14 -2.41 -21.84
C PRO A 314 -11.96 -0.93 -22.17
N VAL A 315 -12.67 -0.04 -21.47
CA VAL A 315 -12.56 1.41 -21.66
C VAL A 315 -11.75 2.01 -20.53
N SER A 316 -10.82 2.93 -20.85
CA SER A 316 -10.07 3.65 -19.82
C SER A 316 -11.02 4.50 -18.97
N VAL A 317 -11.16 4.13 -17.70
CA VAL A 317 -11.99 4.83 -16.72
C VAL A 317 -11.10 5.70 -15.83
N VAL A 318 -11.65 6.79 -15.27
CA VAL A 318 -10.91 7.66 -14.36
C VAL A 318 -10.67 6.91 -13.05
N LYS A 319 -9.40 6.78 -12.68
CA LYS A 319 -8.93 6.33 -11.37
C LYS A 319 -8.41 7.56 -10.63
N SER A 320 -8.96 7.80 -9.44
CA SER A 320 -8.73 9.02 -8.67
C SER A 320 -8.18 8.66 -7.29
N LEU A 321 -7.01 9.16 -6.93
CA LEU A 321 -6.34 8.92 -5.65
C LEU A 321 -6.22 10.23 -4.88
N ASP A 322 -6.95 10.33 -3.77
CA ASP A 322 -6.76 11.37 -2.76
C ASP A 322 -5.83 10.81 -1.66
N LEU A 323 -4.60 11.34 -1.63
CA LEU A 323 -3.55 10.88 -0.73
C LEU A 323 -3.12 12.00 0.21
N THR A 324 -3.11 11.70 1.50
CA THR A 324 -2.57 12.58 2.56
C THR A 324 -1.25 12.01 3.09
N ILE A 325 -0.21 12.83 3.11
CA ILE A 325 1.12 12.46 3.62
C ILE A 325 1.44 13.23 4.91
N LYS A 326 1.79 12.50 5.97
CA LYS A 326 2.10 13.02 7.31
C LYS A 326 3.49 12.56 7.78
N LYS A 327 4.06 13.24 8.78
CA LYS A 327 5.26 12.75 9.48
C LYS A 327 4.87 11.65 10.47
N THR A 328 5.75 10.67 10.66
CA THR A 328 5.55 9.61 11.68
C THR A 328 5.65 10.13 13.13
N ILE A 329 6.40 11.22 13.38
CA ILE A 329 6.69 11.70 14.74
C ILE A 329 5.52 12.45 15.37
N ASP A 330 4.94 13.41 14.65
CA ASP A 330 3.94 14.36 15.17
C ASP A 330 2.63 14.36 14.37
N LEU A 331 2.52 13.49 13.36
CA LEU A 331 1.39 13.41 12.41
C LEU A 331 1.11 14.72 11.65
N SER A 332 2.02 15.69 11.67
CA SER A 332 1.90 16.94 10.93
C SER A 332 1.99 16.71 9.42
N PRO A 333 1.30 17.52 8.60
CA PRO A 333 1.29 17.34 7.15
C PRO A 333 2.65 17.62 6.51
N ILE A 334 3.04 16.79 5.54
CA ILE A 334 4.27 17.01 4.75
C ILE A 334 3.92 17.74 3.46
N ARG A 335 4.36 19.01 3.36
CA ARG A 335 4.19 19.84 2.16
C ARG A 335 5.26 19.58 1.11
N GLY A 336 4.85 19.55 -0.16
CA GLY A 336 5.75 19.45 -1.31
C GLY A 336 6.44 18.08 -1.43
N ALA A 337 5.84 17.02 -0.89
CA ALA A 337 6.25 15.65 -1.22
C ALA A 337 5.81 15.36 -2.66
N LYS A 338 6.74 14.90 -3.50
CA LYS A 338 6.46 14.50 -4.89
C LYS A 338 5.82 13.12 -4.87
N VAL A 339 4.69 12.99 -5.55
CA VAL A 339 3.90 11.75 -5.64
C VAL A 339 3.75 11.35 -7.10
N HIS A 340 4.18 10.14 -7.44
CA HIS A 340 3.98 9.55 -8.76
C HIS A 340 2.99 8.40 -8.67
N LEU A 341 2.01 8.40 -9.58
CA LEU A 341 1.04 7.31 -9.74
C LEU A 341 1.32 6.56 -11.05
N LEU A 342 1.83 5.33 -10.93
CA LEU A 342 2.27 4.50 -12.05
C LEU A 342 1.38 3.27 -12.20
N PRO A 343 0.71 3.05 -13.34
CA PRO A 343 0.15 1.75 -13.68
C PRO A 343 1.23 0.67 -13.68
N GLU A 344 0.86 -0.58 -13.39
CA GLU A 344 1.78 -1.72 -13.35
C GLU A 344 2.53 -1.90 -14.68
N SER A 345 1.87 -1.73 -15.81
CA SER A 345 2.51 -1.82 -17.13
C SER A 345 3.58 -0.74 -17.34
N GLN A 346 3.39 0.45 -16.76
CA GLN A 346 4.34 1.55 -16.83
C GLN A 346 5.51 1.29 -15.89
N LEU A 347 5.26 0.79 -14.67
CA LEU A 347 6.32 0.37 -13.74
C LEU A 347 7.27 -0.64 -14.40
N LEU A 348 6.70 -1.67 -15.05
CA LEU A 348 7.50 -2.70 -15.73
C LEU A 348 8.38 -2.11 -16.82
N LYS A 349 7.86 -1.18 -17.63
CA LYS A 349 8.65 -0.49 -18.66
C LYS A 349 9.81 0.32 -18.07
N GLU A 350 9.57 1.00 -16.95
CA GLU A 350 10.60 1.79 -16.27
C GLU A 350 11.68 0.90 -15.63
N ILE A 351 11.33 -0.33 -15.20
CA ILE A 351 12.31 -1.35 -14.77
C ILE A 351 13.10 -1.88 -15.97
N GLU A 352 12.42 -2.21 -17.07
CA GLU A 352 13.04 -2.72 -18.29
C GLU A 352 13.99 -1.70 -18.94
N SER A 353 13.66 -0.41 -18.88
CA SER A 353 14.51 0.68 -19.35
C SER A 353 15.69 0.98 -18.42
N GLY A 354 15.73 0.37 -17.23
CA GLY A 354 16.76 0.62 -16.23
C GLY A 354 16.59 1.90 -15.42
N ASN A 355 15.46 2.60 -15.60
CA ASN A 355 15.12 3.81 -14.83
C ASN A 355 14.75 3.47 -13.37
N LEU A 356 14.22 2.26 -13.15
CA LEU A 356 13.96 1.67 -11.83
C LEU A 356 14.87 0.44 -11.63
N GLN A 357 15.62 0.39 -10.53
CA GLN A 357 16.42 -0.79 -10.18
C GLN A 357 15.78 -1.51 -9.00
N LEU A 358 15.92 -2.83 -8.90
CA LEU A 358 15.50 -3.58 -7.71
C LEU A 358 16.71 -3.65 -6.75
N ALA A 359 16.59 -3.07 -5.56
CA ALA A 359 17.59 -3.18 -4.49
C ALA A 359 17.13 -4.22 -3.48
N ALA A 360 18.02 -5.14 -3.10
CA ALA A 360 17.75 -6.08 -2.02
C ALA A 360 18.46 -5.59 -0.75
N ASP A 361 17.71 -5.15 0.25
CA ASP A 361 18.20 -4.90 1.60
C ASP A 361 17.48 -5.82 2.60
N GLY A 362 18.25 -6.53 3.43
CA GLY A 362 17.71 -7.29 4.57
C GLY A 362 16.69 -8.41 4.28
N GLY A 363 16.48 -8.82 3.03
CA GLY A 363 15.49 -9.85 2.65
C GLY A 363 14.17 -9.31 2.08
N LEU A 364 14.03 -7.98 1.94
CA LEU A 364 12.99 -7.33 1.16
C LEU A 364 13.54 -7.01 -0.24
N ILE A 365 12.74 -7.28 -1.27
CA ILE A 365 13.00 -6.75 -2.61
C ILE A 365 12.46 -5.31 -2.61
N GLY A 366 13.34 -4.34 -2.35
CA GLY A 366 13.08 -2.93 -2.59
C GLY A 366 13.31 -2.55 -4.06
N ILE A 367 12.81 -1.38 -4.46
CA ILE A 367 13.26 -0.73 -5.70
C ILE A 367 14.36 0.25 -5.28
N GLY A 368 15.61 -0.02 -5.69
CA GLY A 368 16.75 0.87 -5.51
C GLY A 368 16.63 2.10 -6.40
N LEU A 369 16.78 3.27 -5.78
CA LEU A 369 16.58 4.57 -6.43
C LEU A 369 17.93 5.23 -6.70
N PRO A 370 18.39 5.40 -7.95
CA PRO A 370 19.50 6.32 -8.27
C PRO A 370 19.22 7.76 -7.78
N GLU A 371 20.28 8.50 -7.42
CA GLU A 371 20.20 9.82 -6.77
C GLU A 371 19.36 10.87 -7.55
N GLU A 372 19.22 10.73 -8.87
CA GLU A 372 18.62 11.72 -9.79
C GLU A 372 17.21 11.37 -10.31
N TRP A 373 16.34 10.86 -9.45
CA TRP A 373 14.98 10.40 -9.80
C TRP A 373 13.94 11.46 -10.24
N GLY A 374 14.31 12.73 -10.35
CA GLY A 374 13.37 13.84 -10.49
C GLY A 374 12.84 14.11 -11.89
N ASP A 375 13.62 13.79 -12.94
CA ASP A 375 13.41 14.41 -14.26
C ASP A 375 13.09 13.41 -15.39
N HIS A 376 13.06 12.10 -15.09
CA HIS A 376 13.06 11.06 -16.15
C HIS A 376 11.94 10.01 -16.06
N LEU A 377 11.15 9.97 -14.98
CA LEU A 377 10.04 9.02 -14.87
C LEU A 377 8.84 9.49 -15.68
N SER A 378 8.40 8.66 -16.63
CA SER A 378 7.12 8.90 -17.29
C SER A 378 5.99 8.58 -16.29
N GLY A 379 4.99 9.46 -16.13
CA GLY A 379 3.93 9.24 -15.13
C GLY A 379 3.11 10.48 -14.84
N LEU A 380 2.02 10.32 -14.07
CA LEU A 380 1.34 11.46 -13.47
C LEU A 380 2.07 11.82 -12.18
N GLU A 381 2.64 13.03 -12.14
CA GLU A 381 3.34 13.60 -10.98
C GLU A 381 2.52 14.75 -10.42
N ALA A 382 2.42 14.81 -9.09
CA ALA A 382 1.90 15.96 -8.36
C ALA A 382 2.64 16.11 -7.04
N ALA A 383 2.56 17.30 -6.44
CA ALA A 383 3.17 17.58 -5.15
C ALA A 383 2.10 17.87 -4.08
N THR A 384 2.34 17.45 -2.84
CA THR A 384 1.41 17.71 -1.74
C THR A 384 1.29 19.19 -1.39
N GLY A 385 0.07 19.63 -1.08
CA GLY A 385 -0.25 20.99 -0.63
C GLY A 385 0.14 21.26 0.82
N ARG A 386 -0.35 22.38 1.39
CA ARG A 386 -0.08 22.76 2.80
C ARG A 386 -0.62 21.74 3.81
N GLU A 387 -1.75 21.12 3.49
CA GLU A 387 -2.38 20.08 4.31
C GLU A 387 -1.79 18.67 4.08
N GLY A 388 -0.67 18.56 3.34
CA GLY A 388 -0.08 17.26 3.01
C GLY A 388 -0.90 16.44 2.01
N LYS A 389 -1.96 17.02 1.43
CA LYS A 389 -2.88 16.36 0.50
C LYS A 389 -2.47 16.52 -0.95
N VAL A 390 -2.76 15.50 -1.76
CA VAL A 390 -2.63 15.51 -3.22
C VAL A 390 -3.73 14.66 -3.86
N LEU A 391 -4.32 15.16 -4.94
CA LEU A 391 -5.27 14.43 -5.77
C LEU A 391 -4.61 14.08 -7.11
N LEU A 392 -4.58 12.78 -7.44
CA LEU A 392 -4.06 12.28 -8.71
C LEU A 392 -5.17 11.59 -9.48
N GLU A 393 -5.40 12.02 -10.73
CA GLU A 393 -6.42 11.41 -11.60
C GLU A 393 -5.81 10.89 -12.89
N LYS A 394 -5.97 9.59 -13.15
CA LYS A 394 -5.47 8.94 -14.37
C LYS A 394 -6.55 8.10 -15.01
N ARG A 395 -6.75 8.27 -16.32
CA ARG A 395 -7.56 7.34 -17.11
C ARG A 395 -6.74 6.10 -17.43
N SER A 396 -7.22 4.93 -17.00
CA SER A 396 -6.56 3.65 -17.27
C SER A 396 -7.56 2.50 -17.30
N ILE A 397 -7.22 1.45 -18.03
CA ILE A 397 -7.87 0.14 -17.93
C ILE A 397 -7.28 -0.72 -16.81
N GLU A 398 -6.07 -0.39 -16.36
CA GLU A 398 -5.38 -1.13 -15.30
C GLU A 398 -6.02 -0.87 -13.93
N LYS A 399 -6.03 -1.90 -13.08
CA LYS A 399 -6.52 -1.83 -11.69
C LYS A 399 -5.38 -1.66 -10.69
N VAL A 400 -4.20 -2.15 -11.04
CA VAL A 400 -3.02 -2.14 -10.17
C VAL A 400 -2.15 -0.95 -10.51
N PHE A 401 -1.87 -0.15 -9.49
CA PHE A 401 -0.96 0.96 -9.58
C PHE A 401 0.05 0.87 -8.45
N TYR A 402 1.16 1.57 -8.65
CA TYR A 402 2.19 1.78 -7.67
C TYR A 402 2.31 3.27 -7.43
N VAL A 403 2.28 3.64 -6.16
CA VAL A 403 2.45 5.00 -5.71
C VAL A 403 3.84 5.12 -5.12
N LEU A 404 4.58 6.06 -5.66
CA LEU A 404 5.88 6.46 -5.16
C LEU A 404 5.76 7.83 -4.53
N VAL A 405 6.30 8.00 -3.31
CA VAL A 405 6.38 9.30 -2.64
C VAL A 405 7.83 9.59 -2.30
N LYS A 406 8.32 10.77 -2.71
CA LYS A 406 9.66 11.28 -2.41
C LYS A 406 9.58 12.65 -1.76
N LYS A 407 10.39 12.84 -0.72
CA LYS A 407 10.62 14.13 -0.07
C LYS A 407 12.05 14.14 0.43
N GLU A 408 12.75 15.25 0.24
CA GLU A 408 14.09 15.45 0.81
C GLU A 408 14.05 15.24 2.32
N ASN A 409 15.06 14.56 2.88
CA ASN A 409 15.17 14.20 4.31
C ASN A 409 14.17 13.15 4.82
N TYR A 410 13.46 12.44 3.95
CA TYR A 410 12.58 11.33 4.31
C TYR A 410 12.91 10.07 3.50
N LEU A 411 12.71 8.91 4.12
CA LEU A 411 12.80 7.63 3.42
C LEU A 411 11.67 7.57 2.36
N PRO A 412 11.97 7.10 1.14
CA PRO A 412 11.00 7.01 0.07
C PRO A 412 9.90 5.99 0.40
N LEU A 413 8.65 6.30 0.05
CA LEU A 413 7.56 5.33 0.11
C LEU A 413 7.30 4.74 -1.26
N PHE A 414 7.15 3.42 -1.30
CA PHE A 414 6.68 2.70 -2.48
C PHE A 414 5.59 1.71 -2.06
N LYS A 415 4.36 1.94 -2.52
CA LYS A 415 3.20 1.13 -2.13
C LYS A 415 2.36 0.76 -3.34
N ARG A 416 1.93 -0.50 -3.38
CA ARG A 416 0.95 -1.01 -4.34
C ARG A 416 -0.45 -0.58 -3.90
N VAL A 417 -1.21 0.00 -4.82
CA VAL A 417 -2.63 0.32 -4.64
C VAL A 417 -3.44 -0.40 -5.71
N LYS A 418 -4.61 -0.91 -5.34
CA LYS A 418 -5.53 -1.56 -6.26
C LYS A 418 -6.82 -0.76 -6.28
N PHE A 419 -7.18 -0.27 -7.46
CA PHE A 419 -8.49 0.34 -7.69
C PHE A 419 -9.52 -0.73 -8.00
N GLU A 420 -10.76 -0.45 -7.62
CA GLU A 420 -11.92 -1.21 -8.06
C GLU A 420 -12.19 -0.96 -9.54
N ASP A 421 -13.04 -1.79 -10.12
CA ASP A 421 -13.51 -1.61 -11.49
C ASP A 421 -14.32 -0.32 -11.67
N GLY A 422 -14.35 0.18 -12.90
CA GLY A 422 -15.08 1.42 -13.18
C GLY A 422 -14.43 2.71 -12.69
N PHE A 423 -15.26 3.74 -12.50
CA PHE A 423 -14.83 4.91 -11.74
C PHE A 423 -14.50 4.48 -10.31
N SER A 424 -13.25 4.69 -9.90
CA SER A 424 -12.79 4.30 -8.59
C SER A 424 -12.02 5.46 -7.98
N HIS A 425 -12.44 5.84 -6.78
CA HIS A 425 -11.84 6.92 -6.00
C HIS A 425 -11.36 6.34 -4.67
N LEU A 426 -10.06 6.49 -4.37
CA LEU A 426 -9.42 5.99 -3.16
C LEU A 426 -8.98 7.15 -2.27
N PHE A 427 -9.30 7.05 -0.98
CA PHE A 427 -8.80 7.94 0.05
C PHE A 427 -7.78 7.19 0.90
N LEU A 428 -6.53 7.65 0.93
CA LEU A 428 -5.45 7.02 1.69
C LEU A 428 -4.70 8.07 2.52
N GLU A 429 -4.25 7.67 3.71
CA GLU A 429 -3.34 8.45 4.54
C GLU A 429 -2.09 7.63 4.83
N TRP A 430 -0.91 8.18 4.52
CA TRP A 430 0.38 7.53 4.78
C TRP A 430 1.33 8.44 5.54
N GLU A 431 2.24 7.80 6.27
CA GLU A 431 3.28 8.46 7.05
C GLU A 431 4.64 8.23 6.41
N MET A 432 5.48 9.26 6.37
CA MET A 432 6.88 9.15 5.99
C MET A 432 7.77 9.22 7.23
N VAL A 433 8.71 8.28 7.28
CA VAL A 433 9.77 8.23 8.29
C VAL A 433 10.91 9.16 7.83
N PRO A 434 11.38 10.08 8.68
CA PRO A 434 12.56 10.88 8.36
C PRO A 434 13.77 9.98 8.07
N ASP A 435 14.57 10.31 7.06
CA ASP A 435 15.85 9.65 6.79
C ASP A 435 16.92 10.31 7.68
N CYS A 436 16.83 10.00 8.96
CA CYS A 436 17.64 10.60 10.01
C CYS A 436 18.67 9.63 10.57
N PHE A 437 19.66 10.21 11.21
CA PHE A 437 20.80 9.60 11.86
C PHE A 437 20.59 9.66 13.38
N PRO A 438 20.60 8.52 14.08
CA PRO A 438 20.37 8.50 15.52
C PRO A 438 21.59 9.07 16.26
N VAL A 439 21.33 10.03 17.15
CA VAL A 439 22.34 10.65 18.02
C VAL A 439 21.87 10.57 19.46
N SER A 440 22.75 10.13 20.36
CA SER A 440 22.49 10.08 21.80
C SER A 440 23.39 11.04 22.56
N PHE A 441 22.83 11.75 23.53
CA PHE A 441 23.55 12.62 24.45
C PHE A 441 23.41 12.07 25.87
N SER A 442 24.52 11.98 26.59
CA SER A 442 24.54 11.64 28.02
C SER A 442 25.09 12.82 28.81
N PHE A 443 24.35 13.30 29.81
CA PHE A 443 24.70 14.45 30.63
C PHE A 443 25.33 13.99 31.93
N VAL A 444 26.53 14.48 32.23
CA VAL A 444 27.29 14.09 33.43
C VAL A 444 27.65 15.33 34.21
N SER A 445 27.33 15.36 35.50
CA SER A 445 27.74 16.40 36.44
C SER A 445 29.10 16.07 37.07
N GLU A 446 29.93 17.10 37.27
CA GLU A 446 31.19 16.98 37.99
C GLU A 446 31.02 16.60 39.48
N THR A 447 29.86 16.89 40.08
CA THR A 447 29.52 16.54 41.47
C THR A 447 28.83 15.19 41.59
N GLY A 448 28.52 14.52 40.47
CA GLY A 448 27.84 13.24 40.42
C GLY A 448 26.33 13.26 40.70
N SER A 449 25.76 14.41 41.09
CA SER A 449 24.30 14.62 41.20
C SER A 449 23.83 15.65 40.18
N LEU A 450 22.80 15.30 39.40
CA LEU A 450 22.03 16.21 38.55
C LEU A 450 20.62 16.32 39.16
N ASP A 451 20.47 17.18 40.17
CA ASP A 451 19.17 17.47 40.78
C ASP A 451 18.51 18.65 40.05
N GLY A 452 17.96 18.41 38.84
CA GLY A 452 17.34 19.48 38.05
C GLY A 452 16.85 19.07 36.67
N LEU A 453 16.02 19.92 36.05
CA LEU A 453 15.66 19.81 34.63
C LEU A 453 16.81 20.39 33.79
N ILE A 454 17.14 19.71 32.69
CA ILE A 454 18.09 20.22 31.70
C ILE A 454 17.29 20.83 30.55
N ASP A 455 17.44 22.14 30.39
CA ASP A 455 16.94 22.94 29.27
C ASP A 455 17.93 22.80 28.10
N ILE A 456 17.45 22.25 26.97
CA ILE A 456 18.30 21.95 25.81
C ILE A 456 17.78 22.69 24.60
N GLU A 457 18.61 23.53 23.99
CA GLU A 457 18.37 24.14 22.69
C GLU A 457 19.26 23.45 21.65
N LEU A 458 18.64 22.83 20.63
CA LEU A 458 19.35 22.28 19.48
C LEU A 458 19.13 23.17 18.26
N LYS A 459 20.19 23.73 17.71
CA LYS A 459 20.16 24.59 16.53
C LYS A 459 20.95 23.96 15.39
N GLU A 460 20.27 23.69 14.28
CA GLU A 460 20.95 23.45 13.00
C GLU A 460 21.46 24.80 12.46
N THR A 461 22.69 24.85 11.93
CA THR A 461 23.41 26.11 11.61
C THR A 461 22.61 27.11 10.74
N ASP A 462 21.65 26.62 9.94
CA ASP A 462 20.79 27.43 9.06
C ASP A 462 19.27 27.26 9.29
N ALA A 463 18.84 26.72 10.44
CA ALA A 463 17.42 26.43 10.73
C ALA A 463 16.94 26.92 12.11
N GLU A 464 15.63 26.81 12.35
CA GLU A 464 15.01 27.12 13.64
C GLU A 464 15.51 26.16 14.73
N SER A 465 15.67 26.67 15.95
CA SER A 465 16.07 25.86 17.09
C SER A 465 14.92 25.00 17.61
N SER A 466 15.26 23.80 18.06
CA SER A 466 14.36 22.86 18.74
C SER A 466 14.70 22.85 20.22
N ASN A 467 13.70 23.11 21.06
CA ASN A 467 13.87 23.15 22.51
C ASN A 467 13.32 21.88 23.16
N PHE A 468 14.09 21.31 24.09
CA PHE A 468 13.76 20.12 24.86
C PHE A 468 13.94 20.43 26.35
N LYS A 469 13.11 19.81 27.18
CA LYS A 469 13.30 19.74 28.63
C LYS A 469 13.34 18.29 29.02
N ILE A 470 14.43 17.86 29.66
CA ILE A 470 14.58 16.48 30.14
C ILE A 470 14.80 16.47 31.65
N ASP A 471 14.30 15.41 32.29
CA ASP A 471 14.51 15.07 33.70
C ASP A 471 15.40 13.83 33.88
N ASP A 472 15.95 13.32 32.77
CA ASP A 472 16.83 12.16 32.70
C ASP A 472 18.25 12.58 32.27
N ASP A 473 19.23 11.70 32.46
CA ASP A 473 20.61 11.93 32.05
C ASP A 473 20.90 11.55 30.59
N GLU A 474 19.91 11.02 29.86
CA GLU A 474 20.01 10.68 28.44
C GLU A 474 18.98 11.42 27.55
N LEU A 475 19.44 11.89 26.39
CA LEU A 475 18.58 12.36 25.29
C LEU A 475 18.91 11.61 24.00
N ARG A 476 17.89 11.06 23.33
CA ARG A 476 18.05 10.41 22.01
C ARG A 476 17.27 11.16 20.95
N LEU A 477 17.98 11.64 19.94
CA LEU A 477 17.42 12.40 18.83
C LEU A 477 17.67 11.68 17.50
N CYS A 478 16.80 11.95 16.53
CA CYS A 478 16.99 11.52 15.15
C CYS A 478 17.24 12.76 14.29
N LEU A 479 18.50 13.00 13.93
CA LEU A 479 18.97 14.23 13.29
C LEU A 479 19.28 14.00 11.81
N LEU A 480 19.15 15.03 10.97
CA LEU A 480 19.47 14.89 9.55
C LEU A 480 20.95 14.59 9.34
N LYS A 481 21.28 13.71 8.37
CA LYS A 481 22.66 13.30 8.04
C LYS A 481 23.45 14.45 7.40
N ASN A 482 24.76 14.49 7.62
CA ASN A 482 25.70 15.46 7.05
C ASN A 482 25.30 16.92 7.34
N ARG A 483 24.75 17.18 8.53
CA ARG A 483 24.36 18.52 8.99
C ARG A 483 25.15 18.91 10.24
N SER A 484 25.38 20.20 10.38
CA SER A 484 26.03 20.80 11.54
C SER A 484 24.98 21.24 12.55
N PHE A 485 25.20 20.91 13.82
CA PHE A 485 24.33 21.26 14.92
C PHE A 485 25.13 21.90 16.06
N ILE A 486 24.48 22.82 16.76
CA ILE A 486 24.92 23.38 18.03
C ILE A 486 23.88 22.95 19.06
N LEU A 487 24.31 22.21 20.08
CA LEU A 487 23.49 21.88 21.23
C LEU A 487 23.93 22.74 22.40
N THR A 488 23.00 23.51 22.94
CA THR A 488 23.17 24.31 24.16
C THR A 488 22.39 23.65 25.28
N ALA A 489 23.04 23.35 26.40
CA ALA A 489 22.44 22.76 27.59
C ALA A 489 22.58 23.71 28.78
N GLU A 490 21.46 23.99 29.44
CA GLU A 490 21.36 24.83 30.62
C GLU A 490 20.68 24.05 31.76
N SER A 491 21.26 24.10 32.95
CA SER A 491 20.70 23.50 34.16
C SER A 491 21.00 24.42 35.35
N GLU A 492 20.07 24.52 36.29
CA GLU A 492 20.23 25.36 37.48
C GLU A 492 21.50 24.95 38.27
N GLY A 493 22.35 25.93 38.60
CA GLY A 493 23.62 25.72 39.31
C GLY A 493 24.83 25.40 38.42
N PHE A 494 24.63 25.19 37.11
CA PHE A 494 25.69 24.85 36.16
C PHE A 494 25.88 25.94 35.08
N ASP A 495 27.11 26.08 34.59
CA ASP A 495 27.47 26.93 33.45
C ASP A 495 26.78 26.39 32.18
N ILE A 496 26.32 27.30 31.33
CA ILE A 496 25.75 26.94 30.02
C ILE A 496 26.83 26.21 29.20
N THR A 497 26.49 25.02 28.72
CA THR A 497 27.41 24.18 27.95
C THR A 497 26.98 24.12 26.49
N GLU A 498 27.91 24.37 25.58
CA GLU A 498 27.68 24.29 24.14
C GLU A 498 28.52 23.19 23.50
N LEU A 499 27.89 22.41 22.61
CA LEU A 499 28.53 21.36 21.82
C LEU A 499 28.23 21.57 20.33
N GLU A 500 29.28 21.79 19.54
CA GLU A 500 29.21 21.76 18.08
C GLU A 500 29.53 20.34 17.58
N PHE A 501 28.67 19.77 16.75
CA PHE A 501 28.90 18.46 16.13
C PHE A 501 28.30 18.38 14.72
N GLN A 502 28.78 17.39 13.95
CA GLN A 502 28.30 17.12 12.60
C GLN A 502 27.89 15.66 12.48
N THR A 503 26.65 15.42 12.05
CA THR A 503 26.14 14.06 11.87
C THR A 503 26.79 13.38 10.67
N SER A 504 27.33 12.17 10.85
CA SER A 504 27.85 11.36 9.74
C SER A 504 26.78 10.44 9.12
N ALA A 505 27.18 9.61 8.15
CA ALA A 505 26.27 8.71 7.42
C ALA A 505 26.45 7.21 7.77
N ARG A 506 27.35 6.85 8.70
CA ARG A 506 27.83 5.47 8.85
C ARG A 506 27.40 4.76 10.14
N ASP A 507 27.62 5.32 11.32
CA ASP A 507 27.41 4.64 12.60
C ASP A 507 26.77 5.58 13.64
N PRO A 508 25.83 5.13 14.50
CA PRO A 508 25.20 5.98 15.52
C PRO A 508 26.23 6.76 16.34
N GLU A 509 25.98 8.06 16.55
CA GLU A 509 26.88 8.93 17.33
C GLU A 509 26.40 9.08 18.78
N SER A 510 27.36 9.06 19.70
CA SER A 510 27.12 9.25 21.13
C SER A 510 28.03 10.34 21.67
N HIS A 511 27.45 11.34 22.32
CA HIS A 511 28.15 12.45 22.94
C HIS A 511 27.94 12.44 24.45
N VAL A 512 29.01 12.68 25.20
CA VAL A 512 28.95 12.89 26.65
C VAL A 512 29.17 14.38 26.91
N ILE A 513 28.23 15.01 27.60
CA ILE A 513 28.23 16.44 27.90
C ILE A 513 28.49 16.61 29.40
N PHE A 514 29.58 17.29 29.73
CA PHE A 514 29.96 17.56 31.11
C PHE A 514 29.42 18.92 31.54
N LEU A 515 28.54 18.94 32.54
CA LEU A 515 27.97 20.17 33.11
C LEU A 515 28.85 20.66 34.27
N ARG A 516 29.34 21.90 34.17
CA ARG A 516 30.29 22.51 35.13
C ARG A 516 29.58 23.43 36.11
N THR A 517 30.00 23.46 37.37
CA THR A 517 29.31 24.27 38.40
C THR A 517 29.63 25.77 38.30
N THR A 518 28.64 26.61 38.56
CA THR A 518 28.77 28.09 38.57
C THR A 518 29.51 28.66 39.78
N GLU A 519 29.54 27.96 40.92
CA GLU A 519 30.20 28.45 42.14
C GLU A 519 31.72 28.27 42.07
N ARG A 520 32.47 29.38 42.06
CA ARG A 520 33.94 29.43 42.08
C ARG A 520 34.43 30.13 43.35
N GLU A 521 35.34 29.53 44.12
CA GLU A 521 35.94 30.13 45.32
C GLU A 521 37.31 30.76 45.01
N GLU A 522 37.63 31.91 45.63
CA GLU A 522 38.97 32.51 45.53
C GLU A 522 40.01 31.67 46.29
N VAL A 523 41.15 31.43 45.64
CA VAL A 523 42.27 30.70 46.24
C VAL A 523 43.09 31.64 47.12
N SER A 524 43.06 31.40 48.43
CA SER A 524 43.77 32.22 49.43
C SER A 524 45.06 31.57 49.93
N GLU A 525 45.94 32.33 50.57
CA GLU A 525 47.15 31.78 51.21
C GLU A 525 46.77 30.71 52.24
N GLY A 526 47.48 29.58 52.22
CA GLY A 526 47.18 28.43 53.07
C GLY A 526 46.18 27.43 52.50
N THR A 527 45.62 27.68 51.31
CA THR A 527 44.77 26.72 50.61
C THR A 527 45.60 25.49 50.22
N VAL A 528 45.08 24.29 50.50
CA VAL A 528 45.62 23.02 49.98
C VAL A 528 44.84 22.69 48.72
N LEU A 529 45.55 22.62 47.61
CA LEU A 529 45.01 22.27 46.31
C LEU A 529 45.21 20.77 46.11
N GLU A 530 44.12 20.09 45.83
CA GLU A 530 44.14 18.66 45.55
C GLU A 530 44.11 18.48 44.04
N LEU A 531 45.22 18.01 43.48
CA LEU A 531 45.29 17.60 42.08
C LEU A 531 44.77 16.17 41.98
N ARG A 532 43.81 15.92 41.08
CA ARG A 532 42.99 14.69 41.10
C ARG A 532 43.84 13.42 40.99
N ASN A 533 45.03 13.50 40.38
CA ASN A 533 45.79 12.32 39.97
C ASN A 533 47.33 12.42 40.04
N ILE A 534 47.94 13.12 41.02
CA ILE A 534 49.39 12.91 41.28
C ILE A 534 49.58 11.70 42.20
N TYR A 535 49.16 10.53 41.70
CA TYR A 535 49.38 9.25 42.36
C TYR A 535 50.64 8.59 41.82
N TYR A 536 51.30 7.82 42.69
CA TYR A 536 52.50 7.07 42.35
C TYR A 536 52.24 5.59 42.54
N GLU A 537 52.82 4.79 41.65
CA GLU A 537 52.93 3.34 41.83
C GLU A 537 53.63 3.01 43.15
N TYR A 538 53.34 1.81 43.68
CA TYR A 538 53.98 1.36 44.91
C TYR A 538 55.50 1.42 44.74
N ASN A 539 56.16 2.11 45.67
CA ASN A 539 57.61 2.29 45.66
C ASN A 539 58.22 3.13 44.53
N SER A 540 57.41 3.86 43.74
CA SER A 540 57.90 4.72 42.66
C SER A 540 57.88 6.21 43.02
N HIS A 541 58.73 6.99 42.33
CA HIS A 541 58.74 8.46 42.31
C HIS A 541 58.60 9.01 40.88
N GLU A 542 58.39 8.14 39.88
CA GLU A 542 58.20 8.54 38.49
C GLU A 542 56.82 9.18 38.31
N ILE A 543 56.75 10.26 37.53
CA ILE A 543 55.51 10.94 37.17
C ILE A 543 54.83 10.14 36.05
N VAL A 544 53.65 9.60 36.32
CA VAL A 544 52.81 8.90 35.32
C VAL A 544 52.10 9.91 34.41
N GLN A 545 51.60 9.45 33.26
CA GLN A 545 51.02 10.33 32.23
C GLN A 545 49.81 11.13 32.73
N GLU A 546 49.02 10.55 33.64
CA GLU A 546 47.87 11.19 34.28
C GLU A 546 48.32 12.29 35.26
N ALA A 547 49.38 12.04 36.03
CA ALA A 547 49.98 13.02 36.94
C ALA A 547 50.66 14.18 36.19
N ALA A 548 51.21 13.90 35.01
CA ALA A 548 51.81 14.91 34.13
C ALA A 548 50.78 15.96 33.68
N LYS A 549 49.56 15.55 33.31
CA LYS A 549 48.48 16.47 32.91
C LYS A 549 48.11 17.46 33.99
N GLU A 550 47.97 17.00 35.23
CA GLU A 550 47.65 17.85 36.39
C GLU A 550 48.78 18.84 36.70
N LEU A 551 50.04 18.42 36.50
CA LEU A 551 51.20 19.31 36.63
C LEU A 551 51.30 20.32 35.48
N ASP A 552 50.89 19.95 34.26
CA ASP A 552 50.80 20.88 33.13
C ASP A 552 49.79 22.00 33.40
N GLU A 553 48.62 21.66 33.97
CA GLU A 553 47.60 22.62 34.39
C GLU A 553 48.12 23.53 35.51
N LEU A 554 48.74 22.97 36.55
CA LEU A 554 49.38 23.78 37.60
C LEU A 554 50.43 24.74 37.03
N ALA A 555 51.26 24.28 36.09
CA ALA A 555 52.26 25.12 35.44
C ALA A 555 51.62 26.26 34.64
N ALA A 556 50.52 26.02 33.93
CA ALA A 556 49.83 27.06 33.18
C ALA A 556 49.26 28.15 34.11
N ILE A 557 48.73 27.81 35.29
CA ILE A 557 48.31 28.80 36.31
C ILE A 557 49.50 29.60 36.80
N MET A 558 50.58 28.90 37.17
CA MET A 558 51.79 29.57 37.65
C MET A 558 52.43 30.47 36.59
N LYS A 559 52.17 30.25 35.30
CA LYS A 559 52.56 31.16 34.21
C LYS A 559 51.63 32.35 34.09
N LEU A 560 50.31 32.15 34.25
CA LEU A 560 49.32 33.23 34.24
C LEU A 560 49.56 34.23 35.37
N ASP A 561 49.90 33.74 36.56
CA ASP A 561 50.29 34.60 37.68
C ASP A 561 51.71 34.29 38.16
N THR A 562 52.65 35.17 37.78
CA THR A 562 54.06 35.07 38.18
C THR A 562 54.34 35.32 39.67
N SER A 563 53.35 35.79 40.43
CA SER A 563 53.45 36.03 41.87
C SER A 563 53.14 34.78 42.71
N MET A 564 52.46 33.78 42.16
CA MET A 564 52.08 32.57 42.91
C MET A 564 53.31 31.78 43.35
N ILE A 565 53.33 31.36 44.63
CA ILE A 565 54.36 30.48 45.21
C ILE A 565 53.66 29.28 45.84
N ILE A 566 54.14 28.08 45.52
CA ILE A 566 53.55 26.82 45.99
C ILE A 566 54.57 25.97 46.76
N GLU A 567 54.07 25.06 47.59
CA GLU A 567 54.84 23.98 48.21
C GLU A 567 54.23 22.64 47.80
N LEU A 568 55.00 21.79 47.13
CA LEU A 568 54.62 20.43 46.78
C LEU A 568 54.87 19.51 47.99
N ARG A 569 53.79 19.01 48.60
CA ARG A 569 53.83 18.13 49.77
C ARG A 569 53.53 16.71 49.33
N ALA A 570 54.52 15.84 49.33
CA ALA A 570 54.33 14.45 48.95
C ALA A 570 54.13 13.56 50.17
N HIS A 571 53.28 12.54 50.02
CA HIS A 571 52.92 11.59 51.06
C HIS A 571 53.12 10.15 50.55
N THR A 572 53.27 9.22 51.49
CA THR A 572 53.31 7.77 51.22
C THR A 572 52.16 7.07 51.94
N ASP A 573 51.91 5.82 51.56
CA ASP A 573 51.12 4.92 52.40
C ASP A 573 51.93 4.49 53.65
N SER A 574 51.28 3.75 54.54
CA SER A 574 51.86 3.34 55.82
C SER A 574 52.83 2.15 55.74
N ARG A 575 53.04 1.56 54.56
CA ARG A 575 53.93 0.41 54.39
C ARG A 575 55.36 0.92 54.25
N GLY A 576 56.29 0.33 55.01
CA GLY A 576 57.70 0.73 55.04
C GLY A 576 58.09 1.42 56.36
N SER A 577 59.41 1.63 56.56
CA SER A 577 59.89 2.34 57.75
C SER A 577 59.65 3.84 57.61
N THR A 578 59.58 4.56 58.74
CA THR A 578 59.39 6.02 58.75
C THR A 578 60.47 6.75 57.96
N ASP A 579 61.74 6.41 58.17
CA ASP A 579 62.87 7.03 57.44
C ASP A 579 62.79 6.76 55.94
N TYR A 580 62.38 5.56 55.55
CA TYR A 580 62.21 5.18 54.16
C TYR A 580 61.10 6.00 53.47
N ASN A 581 59.93 6.05 54.11
CA ASN A 581 58.77 6.76 53.58
C ASN A 581 59.00 8.27 53.52
N LEU A 582 59.74 8.82 54.49
CA LEU A 582 60.16 10.21 54.45
C LEU A 582 61.05 10.47 53.22
N GLN A 583 62.09 9.67 52.99
CA GLN A 583 62.97 9.80 51.81
C GLN A 583 62.22 9.58 50.48
N LEU A 584 61.28 8.63 50.42
CA LEU A 584 60.48 8.37 49.23
C LEU A 584 59.57 9.55 48.91
N SER A 585 58.89 10.10 49.92
CA SER A 585 58.06 11.30 49.72
C SER A 585 58.89 12.52 49.30
N SER A 586 60.07 12.74 49.88
CA SER A 586 60.95 13.84 49.44
C SER A 586 61.31 13.73 47.95
N ARG A 587 61.68 12.52 47.49
CA ARG A 587 61.99 12.28 46.07
C ARG A 587 60.80 12.49 45.13
N ARG A 588 59.58 12.16 45.58
CA ARG A 588 58.34 12.43 44.84
C ARG A 588 58.08 13.93 44.68
N ALA A 589 58.22 14.69 45.76
CA ALA A 589 58.07 16.14 45.72
C ALA A 589 59.13 16.79 44.81
N GLU A 590 60.38 16.30 44.86
CA GLU A 590 61.45 16.74 43.95
C GLU A 590 61.14 16.40 42.49
N SER A 591 60.61 15.20 42.21
CA SER A 591 60.29 14.78 40.84
C SER A 591 59.17 15.64 40.23
N ALA A 592 58.13 15.96 41.02
CA ALA A 592 57.08 16.89 40.61
C ALA A 592 57.62 18.32 40.42
N ARG A 593 58.55 18.78 41.27
CA ARG A 593 59.22 20.08 41.11
C ARG A 593 60.02 20.11 39.81
N ASP A 594 60.86 19.12 39.56
CA ASP A 594 61.70 19.06 38.36
C ASP A 594 60.87 19.02 37.08
N TYR A 595 59.70 18.37 37.12
CA TYR A 595 58.73 18.42 36.03
C TYR A 595 58.24 19.86 35.76
N LEU A 596 57.83 20.60 36.79
CA LEU A 596 57.41 22.01 36.65
C LEU A 596 58.56 22.93 36.21
N LEU A 597 59.80 22.66 36.63
CA LEU A 597 60.98 23.41 36.14
C LEU A 597 61.20 23.23 34.64
N ASN A 598 60.99 22.02 34.12
CA ASN A 598 61.06 21.75 32.68
C ASN A 598 59.95 22.44 31.88
N LEU A 599 58.88 22.87 32.56
CA LEU A 599 57.82 23.71 31.99
C LEU A 599 58.08 25.21 32.21
N ASP A 600 59.31 25.63 32.46
CA ASP A 600 59.73 27.04 32.61
C ASP A 600 59.16 27.77 33.85
N ILE A 601 58.82 27.06 34.93
CA ILE A 601 58.47 27.69 36.21
C ILE A 601 59.74 28.01 37.00
N ALA A 602 59.85 29.25 37.51
CA ALA A 602 61.03 29.70 38.23
C ALA A 602 61.27 28.90 39.53
N PRO A 603 62.50 28.41 39.81
CA PRO A 603 62.79 27.53 40.95
C PRO A 603 62.42 28.09 42.33
N GLU A 604 62.52 29.40 42.51
CA GLU A 604 62.18 30.10 43.75
C GLU A 604 60.67 30.10 44.07
N ARG A 605 59.83 29.68 43.11
CA ARG A 605 58.37 29.65 43.25
C ARG A 605 57.82 28.28 43.64
N ILE A 606 58.68 27.26 43.70
CA ILE A 606 58.29 25.88 44.01
C ILE A 606 59.12 25.38 45.19
N LEU A 607 58.49 25.31 46.35
CA LEU A 607 59.02 24.62 47.52
C LEU A 607 58.61 23.14 47.49
N THR A 608 59.37 22.27 48.15
CA THR A 608 59.07 20.84 48.24
C THR A 608 59.17 20.37 49.69
N SER A 609 58.29 19.45 50.10
CA SER A 609 58.44 18.74 51.37
C SER A 609 57.96 17.30 51.27
N GLY A 610 58.74 16.39 51.86
CA GLY A 610 58.35 15.01 52.08
C GLY A 610 57.67 14.87 53.43
N ARG A 611 56.46 14.32 53.46
CA ARG A 611 55.67 14.09 54.69
C ARG A 611 55.64 12.62 55.12
N GLY A 612 56.22 11.72 54.32
CA GLY A 612 56.18 10.28 54.57
C GLY A 612 54.74 9.81 54.82
N HIS A 613 54.57 8.97 55.85
CA HIS A 613 53.27 8.46 56.27
C HIS A 613 52.68 9.19 57.49
N SER A 614 53.18 10.38 57.86
CA SER A 614 52.73 11.07 59.08
C SER A 614 51.31 11.63 58.99
N GLU A 615 50.80 11.84 57.77
CA GLU A 615 49.53 12.50 57.47
C GLU A 615 48.68 11.63 56.53
N LEU A 616 48.28 10.45 57.03
CA LEU A 616 47.38 9.51 56.34
C LEU A 616 45.93 10.05 56.35
N ARG A 617 45.23 9.92 55.23
CA ARG A 617 43.85 10.40 55.05
C ARG A 617 42.78 9.38 55.46
N ASN A 618 43.17 8.11 55.59
CA ASN A 618 42.25 7.05 55.97
C ASN A 618 42.79 6.25 57.17
N HIS A 619 42.13 5.15 57.46
CA HIS A 619 42.40 4.33 58.65
C HIS A 619 43.67 3.46 58.53
N CYS A 620 44.38 3.49 57.40
CA CYS A 620 45.48 2.59 57.07
C CYS A 620 46.79 2.90 57.79
N LYS A 621 46.78 2.88 59.12
CA LYS A 621 47.98 3.05 59.95
C LYS A 621 48.92 1.83 59.88
N PRO A 622 50.21 1.95 60.23
CA PRO A 622 51.13 0.82 60.22
C PRO A 622 50.57 -0.39 61.01
N GLY A 623 50.47 -1.54 60.35
CA GLY A 623 49.93 -2.78 60.92
C GLY A 623 48.43 -3.01 60.75
N VAL A 624 47.68 -2.05 60.20
CA VAL A 624 46.27 -2.21 59.81
C VAL A 624 46.18 -2.79 58.40
N GLN A 625 45.30 -3.78 58.20
CA GLN A 625 45.02 -4.35 56.87
C GLN A 625 44.09 -3.41 56.09
N CYS A 626 44.52 -3.01 54.90
CA CYS A 626 43.79 -2.15 53.97
C CYS A 626 43.87 -2.70 52.54
N THR A 627 42.94 -2.29 51.68
CA THR A 627 43.02 -2.62 50.24
C THR A 627 44.11 -1.81 49.54
N GLU A 628 44.46 -2.20 48.31
CA GLU A 628 45.45 -1.44 47.55
C GLU A 628 44.93 -0.06 47.15
N GLU A 629 43.62 0.07 46.89
CA GLU A 629 42.97 1.35 46.61
C GLU A 629 43.06 2.29 47.82
N GLU A 630 42.85 1.75 49.03
CA GLU A 630 43.00 2.51 50.27
C GLU A 630 44.46 2.91 50.54
N HIS A 631 45.43 2.08 50.17
CA HIS A 631 46.83 2.47 50.23
C HIS A 631 47.17 3.52 49.16
N ALA A 632 46.66 3.37 47.94
CA ALA A 632 46.86 4.30 46.83
C ALA A 632 46.37 5.72 47.16
N PHE A 633 45.22 5.83 47.84
CA PHE A 633 44.66 7.10 48.28
C PHE A 633 45.63 7.93 49.17
N ASN A 634 46.55 7.27 49.89
CA ASN A 634 47.55 7.97 50.70
C ASN A 634 48.82 8.37 49.93
N ARG A 635 49.08 7.76 48.76
CA ARG A 635 50.28 7.99 47.94
C ARG A 635 50.09 9.18 46.98
N ARG A 636 49.97 10.38 47.54
CA ARG A 636 49.60 11.59 46.81
C ARG A 636 50.66 12.69 46.92
N THR A 637 50.62 13.65 46.01
CA THR A 637 51.24 14.97 46.20
C THR A 637 50.15 16.03 46.28
N GLU A 638 50.15 16.80 47.35
CA GLU A 638 49.30 17.97 47.54
C GLU A 638 50.07 19.24 47.15
N VAL A 639 49.36 20.25 46.66
CA VAL A 639 49.95 21.55 46.35
C VAL A 639 49.47 22.54 47.41
N PHE A 640 50.37 23.02 48.25
CA PHE A 640 50.04 24.01 49.27
C PHE A 640 50.36 25.42 48.76
N VAL A 641 49.38 26.32 48.79
CA VAL A 641 49.56 27.70 48.34
C VAL A 641 50.27 28.50 49.43
N VAL A 642 51.56 28.78 49.21
CA VAL A 642 52.40 29.59 50.11
C VAL A 642 52.11 31.07 49.92
N ARG A 643 51.92 31.49 48.66
CA ARG A 643 51.46 32.82 48.30
C ARG A 643 50.43 32.70 47.17
N ALA A 644 49.22 33.18 47.41
CA ALA A 644 48.15 33.18 46.43
C ALA A 644 48.46 34.14 45.27
N GLY A 645 48.05 33.76 44.07
CA GLY A 645 48.00 34.67 42.93
C GLY A 645 46.73 35.53 42.95
N SER A 646 46.80 36.72 42.37
CA SER A 646 45.67 37.61 42.16
C SER A 646 44.69 37.04 41.12
N GLY A 647 43.43 36.83 41.52
CA GLY A 647 42.35 36.42 40.61
C GLY A 647 42.27 34.94 40.29
N ILE A 648 42.98 34.07 41.04
CA ILE A 648 42.88 32.62 40.89
C ILE A 648 41.64 32.11 41.63
N GLN A 649 40.75 31.42 40.92
CA GLN A 649 39.56 30.78 41.47
C GLN A 649 39.64 29.26 41.31
N ALA A 650 38.99 28.51 42.20
CA ALA A 650 38.95 27.05 42.18
C ALA A 650 37.61 26.51 42.68
N ILE A 651 37.32 25.24 42.40
CA ILE A 651 36.04 24.58 42.74
C ILE A 651 36.29 23.61 43.90
N ARG A 652 35.45 23.63 44.94
CA ARG A 652 35.50 22.62 46.01
C ARG A 652 34.80 21.35 45.55
N ASP A 653 35.43 20.20 45.73
CA ASP A 653 34.71 18.93 45.66
C ASP A 653 33.92 18.66 46.94
N GLY A 654 32.95 17.76 46.84
CA GLY A 654 32.11 17.33 47.97
C GLY A 654 32.86 16.61 49.10
N SER A 655 34.18 16.39 48.97
CA SER A 655 35.04 15.76 49.99
C SER A 655 35.87 16.78 50.80
N GLY A 656 35.78 18.07 50.45
CA GLY A 656 36.52 19.16 51.09
C GLY A 656 37.88 19.47 50.47
N GLY A 657 38.23 18.79 49.36
CA GLY A 657 39.40 19.10 48.53
C GLY A 657 39.08 20.24 47.55
N VAL A 658 40.06 21.09 47.26
CA VAL A 658 39.93 22.15 46.24
C VAL A 658 40.54 21.66 44.94
N LEU A 659 39.72 21.51 43.90
CA LEU A 659 40.10 21.09 42.56
C LEU A 659 40.36 22.29 41.66
N PHE A 660 41.42 22.22 40.88
CA PHE A 660 41.87 23.31 40.01
C PHE A 660 41.51 23.03 38.57
N PHE A 661 40.96 24.03 37.89
CA PHE A 661 40.87 24.06 36.44
C PHE A 661 41.13 25.48 35.92
N ILE A 662 41.84 25.58 34.79
CA ILE A 662 41.99 26.81 34.00
C ILE A 662 40.86 26.86 32.98
N GLU A 663 40.36 28.07 32.68
CA GLU A 663 39.50 28.35 31.52
C GLU A 663 40.06 27.84 30.18
#